data_AF-A0A437AEB6-F1
#
_entry.id   AF-A0A437AEB6-F1
#
_cell.length_a   1.000
_cell.length_b   1.000
_cell.length_c   1.000
_cell.angle_alpha   90.00
_cell.angle_beta   90.00
_cell.angle_gamma   90.00
#
_symmetry.space_group_name_H-M   'P 1'
#
loop_
_entity.id
_entity.type
_entity.pdbx_description
1 polymer ?
#
loop_
_entity_poly.entity_id
_entity_poly.type
_entity_poly.pdbx_seq_one_letter_code
_entity_poly.pdbx_strand_id
1 'polypeptide(L)'
;MRTFTPLLLLSSVTALVAVPRPPISDPQTLEYYDFYDKRSTNVTARGIGTSADIYIFNDWSTPITYLTTSNSRMSKSPPGSVPLSTFSASSGYGIEASGWIPLQSSFKFSFSTPSSQKSDVKVDIGMTPWKTGYSLNSGKEFETGVLLAPAKILEKGRDFDFYFFSGPGVMGPLINSVLDANLGAVFAGVKKSPKKVALNGDIDITFKEFLNPAVRCRYSSVTPSTAANLWTVNAILDITSEIKMKVRYKKLNQDAVLKLKNLSILITANMDFSDLTSANLANVANIKLSVTRLQTSIGEIDVDGDILVDIVGAVYPVFAPVLRLPYKLASIVNMSENKNILGMINVAIESLGLRQTTASTKRWSPSLPAISFTGLFERFISTFSPQKKRAISNISTWMSDPKIQSLPLSSLYIPGTHDSHAYAFDHVLSSMKYSDIAFLWDFDYFLPAPSDGSFDPLSTTPIHLGPVLGQYTMNSVAHIAKAQGSDILAQLNGGVRHFDLRIYYDAVADTFYSQHGLRAKATLVDILGQVQTFLEANPSAAELIILDISHTNFNQDFTLEDGTIISAVEVQFKFMGTIRRLENWVYIPINSRGTKNFNFQTLKDTPLCQITQGSNKVLFINPDIVLPELSVNTDGWMYVPSSGVTPKGGLYEISTAAALTPVEILNNVLNGLCGKGEEDLLRVKAEGANGKLVETVKEVEREKGTKVQLVSVDWWGVEGAVEGIVGLNHS
;
A
#
# COMPACT_ATOMS: atom_id res chain seq x y z
N MET A 1 -10.20 -11.58 28.35
CA MET A 1 -10.23 -10.38 29.22
C MET A 1 -9.54 -9.28 28.43
N ARG A 2 -10.28 -8.45 27.70
CA ARG A 2 -11.06 -7.26 28.12
C ARG A 2 -10.17 -6.00 28.10
N THR A 3 -10.68 -4.99 27.38
CA THR A 3 -10.34 -3.54 27.33
C THR A 3 -9.25 -3.05 26.36
N PHE A 4 -9.61 -2.83 25.09
CA PHE A 4 -8.91 -1.91 24.17
C PHE A 4 -9.90 -1.18 23.27
N THR A 5 -10.46 -0.07 23.78
CA THR A 5 -11.22 0.98 23.07
C THR A 5 -11.67 1.92 24.18
N PRO A 6 -10.97 3.04 24.45
CA PRO A 6 -10.74 4.19 23.54
C PRO A 6 -9.43 5.00 23.85
N LEU A 7 -8.22 4.52 23.52
CA LEU A 7 -6.99 5.14 24.09
C LEU A 7 -6.63 6.55 23.56
N LEU A 8 -7.00 6.90 22.33
CA LEU A 8 -6.65 8.19 21.70
C LEU A 8 -7.44 9.40 22.25
N LEU A 9 -8.59 9.16 22.87
CA LEU A 9 -9.41 10.17 23.55
C LEU A 9 -9.13 10.25 25.06
N LEU A 10 -8.38 9.29 25.61
CA LEU A 10 -8.18 9.12 27.06
C LEU A 10 -6.91 9.75 27.60
N SER A 11 -5.92 10.00 26.74
CA SER A 11 -4.65 10.59 27.13
C SER A 11 -4.79 11.98 27.75
N SER A 12 -5.80 12.75 27.34
CA SER A 12 -6.13 14.07 27.90
C SER A 12 -6.77 14.02 29.30
N VAL A 13 -7.27 12.86 29.74
CA VAL A 13 -7.93 12.69 31.05
C VAL A 13 -7.04 11.95 32.06
N THR A 14 -6.15 11.06 31.59
CA THR A 14 -5.11 10.41 32.44
C THR A 14 -3.97 11.35 32.85
N ALA A 15 -3.80 12.48 32.16
CA ALA A 15 -2.80 13.53 32.38
C ALA A 15 -2.94 14.31 33.72
N LEU A 16 -3.62 13.74 34.72
CA LEU A 16 -3.95 14.42 35.98
C LEU A 16 -3.72 13.53 37.20
N VAL A 17 -2.93 12.46 37.09
CA VAL A 17 -2.62 11.58 38.23
C VAL A 17 -1.11 11.34 38.30
N ALA A 18 -0.46 11.93 39.29
CA ALA A 18 0.93 11.63 39.61
C ALA A 18 1.08 10.15 40.05
N VAL A 19 1.99 9.41 39.42
CA VAL A 19 2.38 8.06 39.85
C VAL A 19 3.43 8.18 40.97
N PRO A 20 3.35 7.38 42.06
CA PRO A 20 4.41 7.35 43.08
C PRO A 20 5.74 6.85 42.49
N ARG A 21 6.84 7.56 42.77
CA ARG A 21 8.19 7.22 42.32
C ARG A 21 8.62 5.83 42.81
N PRO A 22 9.09 4.92 41.94
CA PRO A 22 9.94 3.82 42.36
C PRO A 22 11.38 4.32 42.58
N PRO A 23 12.15 3.71 43.49
CA PRO A 23 13.56 4.03 43.67
C PRO A 23 14.36 3.61 42.42
N ILE A 24 15.22 4.52 41.96
CA ILE A 24 16.07 4.35 40.79
C ILE A 24 17.25 3.43 41.15
N SER A 25 17.40 2.33 40.42
CA SER A 25 18.69 1.68 40.19
C SER A 25 18.91 1.56 38.69
N ASP A 26 19.98 2.20 38.23
CA ASP A 26 20.51 2.32 36.87
C ASP A 26 20.38 1.02 36.02
N PRO A 27 20.17 1.12 34.69
CA PRO A 27 21.36 1.15 33.85
C PRO A 27 21.29 2.08 32.63
N GLN A 28 22.43 2.73 32.44
CA GLN A 28 22.94 3.47 31.29
C GLN A 28 22.69 2.80 29.93
N THR A 29 22.71 3.67 28.92
CA THR A 29 22.90 3.47 27.47
C THR A 29 21.68 3.07 26.64
N LEU A 30 21.10 4.07 25.98
CA LEU A 30 20.72 4.04 24.56
C LEU A 30 20.72 5.49 24.05
N GLU A 31 21.81 5.84 23.36
CA GLU A 31 22.06 7.12 22.69
C GLU A 31 21.05 7.34 21.56
N TYR A 32 20.04 8.20 21.78
CA TYR A 32 19.25 8.85 20.74
C TYR A 32 18.68 10.17 21.30
N TYR A 33 19.55 11.13 21.63
CA TYR A 33 19.14 12.43 22.17
C TYR A 33 19.88 13.66 21.60
N ASP A 34 20.63 13.54 20.51
CA ASP A 34 21.50 14.64 20.05
C ASP A 34 20.86 15.65 19.08
N PHE A 35 19.57 15.52 18.73
CA PHE A 35 18.86 16.57 17.98
C PHE A 35 18.09 17.58 18.84
N TYR A 36 18.05 17.39 20.17
CA TYR A 36 17.25 18.23 21.07
C TYR A 36 18.04 19.19 21.97
N ASP A 37 19.38 19.22 21.88
CA ASP A 37 20.19 20.11 22.74
C ASP A 37 21.06 21.14 21.99
N LYS A 38 20.76 21.45 20.73
CA LYS A 38 21.19 22.73 20.13
C LYS A 38 20.24 23.85 20.55
N ARG A 39 20.20 24.12 21.87
CA ARG A 39 19.69 25.38 22.39
C ARG A 39 20.62 26.49 21.91
N SER A 40 20.09 27.42 21.12
CA SER A 40 20.66 28.77 21.06
C SER A 40 20.62 29.33 22.48
N THR A 41 21.78 29.44 23.13
CA THR A 41 21.97 30.00 24.47
C THR A 41 21.84 31.53 24.48
N ASN A 42 20.97 32.11 23.65
CA ASN A 42 20.60 33.51 23.73
C ASN A 42 19.28 33.63 24.51
N VAL A 43 19.36 33.44 25.82
CA VAL A 43 18.27 33.83 26.75
C VAL A 43 18.29 35.35 26.86
N THR A 44 17.75 36.04 25.85
CA THR A 44 17.38 37.45 25.99
C THR A 44 16.20 37.56 26.94
N ALA A 45 16.27 38.55 27.83
CA ALA A 45 15.21 38.84 28.80
C ALA A 45 13.84 38.99 28.13
N ARG A 46 12.83 38.37 28.76
CA ARG A 46 11.42 38.35 28.37
C ARG A 46 10.89 39.78 28.15
N GLY A 47 10.33 40.06 26.97
CA GLY A 47 9.41 41.18 26.78
C GLY A 47 8.03 40.85 27.37
N ILE A 48 7.15 41.85 27.51
CA ILE A 48 5.79 41.70 28.07
C ILE A 48 4.86 40.87 27.14
N GLY A 49 5.36 40.41 25.97
CA GLY A 49 4.57 39.78 24.91
C GLY A 49 4.46 38.25 24.99
N THR A 50 3.53 37.70 24.21
CA THR A 50 3.35 36.26 24.00
C THR A 50 4.45 35.71 23.09
N SER A 51 5.04 34.58 23.48
CA SER A 51 6.15 33.94 22.78
C SER A 51 5.76 32.59 22.15
N ALA A 52 6.31 32.26 20.98
CA ALA A 52 6.09 30.96 20.37
C ALA A 52 7.32 30.48 19.59
N ASP A 53 7.46 29.18 19.38
CA ASP A 53 8.39 28.63 18.38
C ASP A 53 7.63 28.12 17.16
N ILE A 54 8.28 28.21 16.01
CA ILE A 54 7.78 27.75 14.72
C ILE A 54 8.65 26.61 14.22
N TYR A 55 8.01 25.50 13.84
CA TYR A 55 8.62 24.35 13.20
C TYR A 55 7.97 24.13 11.84
N ILE A 56 8.78 23.97 10.79
CA ILE A 56 8.31 23.86 9.41
C ILE A 56 8.80 22.54 8.81
N PHE A 57 7.90 21.77 8.21
CA PHE A 57 8.17 20.44 7.67
C PHE A 57 7.84 20.39 6.18
N ASN A 58 8.84 20.01 5.38
CA ASN A 58 8.68 19.64 3.99
C ASN A 58 8.59 18.11 3.87
N ASP A 59 7.39 17.60 3.68
CA ASP A 59 7.13 16.18 3.47
C ASP A 59 7.02 15.81 1.98
N TRP A 60 7.36 16.72 1.07
CA TRP A 60 7.43 16.45 -0.37
C TRP A 60 8.74 15.77 -0.77
N SER A 61 8.64 15.00 -1.86
CA SER A 61 9.78 14.46 -2.62
C SER A 61 10.55 15.54 -3.42
N THR A 62 10.14 16.81 -3.32
CA THR A 62 10.77 17.96 -3.98
C THR A 62 11.09 19.05 -2.96
N PRO A 63 12.16 19.84 -3.15
CA PRO A 63 12.44 20.99 -2.29
C PRO A 63 11.32 22.04 -2.37
N ILE A 64 11.06 22.73 -1.26
CA ILE A 64 10.10 23.84 -1.20
C ILE A 64 10.68 25.04 -0.47
N THR A 65 10.00 26.19 -0.55
CA THR A 65 10.36 27.39 0.20
C THR A 65 9.12 27.99 0.84
N TYR A 66 9.22 28.28 2.14
CA TYR A 66 8.22 29.04 2.88
C TYR A 66 8.61 30.51 2.90
N LEU A 67 7.65 31.39 2.70
CA LEU A 67 7.84 32.83 2.62
C LEU A 67 6.93 33.53 3.63
N THR A 68 7.50 34.35 4.50
CA THR A 68 6.72 35.30 5.29
C THR A 68 6.30 36.44 4.37
N THR A 69 5.02 36.53 4.03
CA THR A 69 4.50 37.57 3.11
C THR A 69 4.14 38.85 3.84
N SER A 70 3.86 38.77 5.14
CA SER A 70 3.64 39.94 5.99
C SER A 70 3.82 39.58 7.46
N ASN A 71 4.24 40.56 8.26
CA ASN A 71 4.16 40.51 9.72
C ASN A 71 3.76 41.89 10.25
N SER A 72 3.12 41.92 11.41
CA SER A 72 2.65 43.15 12.04
C SER A 72 2.79 43.05 13.55
N ARG A 73 3.39 44.08 14.15
CA ARG A 73 3.49 44.28 15.61
C ARG A 73 4.21 43.14 16.33
N MET A 74 5.24 42.57 15.72
CA MET A 74 6.10 41.55 16.33
C MET A 74 7.33 42.24 16.96
N SER A 75 7.71 41.85 18.18
CA SER A 75 9.02 42.23 18.76
C SER A 75 10.13 41.32 18.23
N LYS A 76 9.78 40.08 17.86
CA LYS A 76 10.65 39.16 17.11
C LYS A 76 9.85 38.50 15.99
N SER A 77 10.14 38.87 14.75
CA SER A 77 9.43 38.40 13.55
C SER A 77 9.85 36.99 13.13
N PRO A 78 8.98 36.24 12.44
CA PRO A 78 9.37 34.99 11.77
C PRO A 78 10.42 35.24 10.67
N PRO A 79 11.18 34.21 10.26
CA PRO A 79 12.13 34.33 9.16
C PRO A 79 11.44 34.76 7.86
N GLY A 80 12.10 35.61 7.07
CA GLY A 80 11.55 36.12 5.79
C GLY A 80 11.33 35.00 4.76
N SER A 81 12.27 34.06 4.68
CA SER A 81 12.17 32.86 3.87
C SER A 81 12.84 31.67 4.55
N VAL A 82 12.32 30.46 4.29
CA VAL A 82 12.89 29.20 4.79
C VAL A 82 12.91 28.18 3.64
N PRO A 83 14.08 27.96 3.00
CA PRO A 83 14.24 26.87 2.04
C PRO A 83 14.37 25.53 2.77
N LEU A 84 13.67 24.50 2.30
CA LEU A 84 13.73 23.15 2.84
C LEU A 84 14.01 22.15 1.72
N SER A 85 14.97 21.25 1.95
CA SER A 85 15.23 20.11 1.06
C SER A 85 14.07 19.11 1.12
N THR A 86 14.08 18.12 0.23
CA THR A 86 13.10 17.02 0.24
C THR A 86 13.06 16.33 1.60
N PHE A 87 11.86 15.98 2.08
CA PHE A 87 11.69 15.20 3.33
C PHE A 87 12.50 15.76 4.52
N SER A 88 12.38 17.06 4.78
CA SER A 88 13.20 17.75 5.80
C SER A 88 12.37 18.66 6.69
N ALA A 89 12.94 19.06 7.81
CA ALA A 89 12.33 20.00 8.74
C ALA A 89 13.29 21.15 9.07
N SER A 90 12.73 22.32 9.36
CA SER A 90 13.49 23.47 9.83
C SER A 90 13.97 23.28 11.27
N SER A 91 14.98 24.05 11.67
CA SER A 91 15.18 24.33 13.09
C SER A 91 14.00 25.15 13.64
N GLY A 92 13.78 25.09 14.96
CA GLY A 92 12.76 25.91 15.61
C GLY A 92 13.11 27.40 15.54
N TYR A 93 12.16 28.23 15.10
CA TYR A 93 12.31 29.69 15.08
C TYR A 93 11.46 30.33 16.17
N GLY A 94 12.11 30.90 17.19
CA GLY A 94 11.39 31.66 18.21
C GLY A 94 10.90 33.01 17.70
N ILE A 95 9.64 33.32 17.97
CA ILE A 95 8.93 34.56 17.64
C ILE A 95 8.29 35.16 18.89
N GLU A 96 8.05 36.47 18.86
CA GLU A 96 7.50 37.18 20.02
C GLU A 96 6.57 38.33 19.57
N ALA A 97 5.38 38.36 20.19
CA ALA A 97 4.40 39.42 20.03
C ALA A 97 4.88 40.72 20.68
N SER A 98 4.48 41.88 20.17
CA SER A 98 4.76 43.14 20.87
C SER A 98 3.87 43.28 22.10
N GLY A 99 4.47 43.19 23.29
CA GLY A 99 3.76 43.34 24.58
C GLY A 99 3.40 44.78 24.96
N TRP A 100 3.86 45.79 24.21
CA TRP A 100 3.68 47.21 24.51
C TRP A 100 2.56 47.88 23.72
N ILE A 101 1.99 47.20 22.72
CA ILE A 101 0.95 47.73 21.84
C ILE A 101 -0.36 47.01 22.18
N PRO A 102 -1.43 47.72 22.57
CA PRO A 102 -2.71 47.12 22.88
C PRO A 102 -3.48 46.74 21.60
N LEU A 103 -2.85 46.00 20.68
CA LEU A 103 -3.45 45.56 19.43
C LEU A 103 -2.88 44.19 19.01
N GLN A 104 -3.68 43.40 18.29
CA GLN A 104 -3.33 42.06 17.81
C GLN A 104 -2.01 42.04 17.00
N SER A 105 -1.09 41.15 17.38
CA SER A 105 0.12 40.81 16.60
C SER A 105 -0.20 39.66 15.64
N SER A 106 0.39 39.67 14.44
CA SER A 106 0.11 38.64 13.43
C SER A 106 1.21 38.53 12.38
N PHE A 107 1.23 37.39 11.67
CA PHE A 107 2.04 37.21 10.46
C PHE A 107 1.35 36.26 9.49
N LYS A 108 1.84 36.24 8.24
CA LYS A 108 1.35 35.34 7.19
C LYS A 108 2.50 34.57 6.56
N PHE A 109 2.35 33.26 6.45
CA PHE A 109 3.17 32.41 5.61
C PHE A 109 2.45 32.11 4.31
N SER A 110 3.21 32.07 3.22
CA SER A 110 2.82 31.49 1.94
C SER A 110 3.87 30.48 1.54
N PHE A 111 3.46 29.37 0.93
CA PHE A 111 4.42 28.43 0.36
C PHE A 111 3.90 27.85 -0.95
N SER A 112 4.86 27.63 -1.85
CA SER A 112 4.63 27.02 -3.15
C SER A 112 4.63 25.50 -2.96
N THR A 113 3.54 24.85 -3.35
CA THR A 113 3.48 23.40 -3.46
C THR A 113 3.92 22.98 -4.87
N PRO A 114 4.39 21.74 -5.06
CA PRO A 114 4.62 21.16 -6.38
C PRO A 114 3.35 21.07 -7.23
N SER A 115 2.17 21.10 -6.60
CA SER A 115 0.86 21.09 -7.28
C SER A 115 0.49 22.42 -7.95
N SER A 116 1.39 23.41 -7.98
CA SER A 116 1.23 24.77 -8.52
C SER A 116 0.22 25.67 -7.78
N GLN A 117 -0.40 25.18 -6.71
CA GLN A 117 -1.36 25.92 -5.90
C GLN A 117 -0.71 26.44 -4.61
N LYS A 118 -0.91 27.72 -4.29
CA LYS A 118 -0.35 28.33 -3.07
C LYS A 118 -1.25 28.05 -1.88
N SER A 119 -0.64 27.74 -0.75
CA SER A 119 -1.31 27.70 0.55
C SER A 119 -0.83 28.88 1.39
N ASP A 120 -1.78 29.59 2.00
CA ASP A 120 -1.52 30.72 2.88
C ASP A 120 -1.99 30.41 4.30
N VAL A 121 -1.14 30.69 5.28
CA VAL A 121 -1.48 30.57 6.70
C VAL A 121 -1.32 31.92 7.35
N LYS A 122 -2.42 32.46 7.89
CA LYS A 122 -2.38 33.62 8.78
C LYS A 122 -2.32 33.12 10.21
N VAL A 123 -1.38 33.67 10.97
CA VAL A 123 -1.22 33.39 12.40
C VAL A 123 -1.45 34.68 13.17
N ASP A 124 -2.32 34.60 14.17
CA ASP A 124 -2.54 35.64 15.17
C ASP A 124 -1.84 35.18 16.46
N ILE A 125 -1.11 36.06 17.14
CA ILE A 125 -0.37 35.75 18.37
C ILE A 125 -0.64 36.81 19.45
N GLY A 126 -1.06 36.36 20.64
CA GLY A 126 -1.37 37.24 21.76
C GLY A 126 -2.21 36.57 22.84
N MET A 127 -2.19 37.13 24.05
CA MET A 127 -3.03 36.68 25.16
C MET A 127 -4.11 37.71 25.50
N THR A 128 -5.20 37.25 26.10
CA THR A 128 -6.44 38.00 26.38
C THR A 128 -6.17 39.46 26.77
N PRO A 129 -6.80 40.45 26.09
CA PRO A 129 -7.94 40.31 25.17
C PRO A 129 -7.59 39.83 23.75
N TRP A 130 -6.31 39.63 23.42
CA TRP A 130 -5.84 39.19 22.10
C TRP A 130 -5.88 37.67 21.95
N LYS A 131 -5.90 37.20 20.70
CA LYS A 131 -6.03 35.77 20.38
C LYS A 131 -4.70 35.21 19.88
N THR A 132 -4.39 33.99 20.29
CA THR A 132 -3.43 33.13 19.58
C THR A 132 -4.21 32.10 18.80
N GLY A 133 -3.95 31.99 17.50
CA GLY A 133 -4.68 31.10 16.60
C GLY A 133 -4.16 31.18 15.17
N TYR A 134 -4.76 30.40 14.28
CA TYR A 134 -4.43 30.43 12.87
C TYR A 134 -5.67 30.31 11.99
N SER A 135 -5.55 30.78 10.75
CA SER A 135 -6.48 30.46 9.67
C SER A 135 -5.68 29.98 8.46
N LEU A 136 -6.07 28.81 7.94
CA LEU A 136 -5.45 28.18 6.79
C LEU A 136 -6.34 28.39 5.56
N ASN A 137 -5.78 28.98 4.51
CA ASN A 137 -6.32 28.96 3.16
C ASN A 137 -5.46 28.01 2.33
N SER A 138 -5.80 26.72 2.34
CA SER A 138 -5.03 25.71 1.61
C SER A 138 -5.35 25.80 0.12
N GLY A 139 -4.32 25.76 -0.74
CA GLY A 139 -4.52 25.67 -2.19
C GLY A 139 -5.26 24.39 -2.57
N LYS A 140 -4.80 23.26 -2.02
CA LYS A 140 -5.41 21.93 -2.12
C LYS A 140 -5.60 21.30 -0.75
N GLU A 141 -6.70 20.57 -0.56
CA GLU A 141 -6.96 19.88 0.71
C GLU A 141 -5.86 18.85 1.02
N PHE A 142 -5.59 18.64 2.32
CA PHE A 142 -4.61 17.69 2.87
C PHE A 142 -3.14 17.92 2.52
N GLU A 143 -2.82 18.83 1.59
CA GLU A 143 -1.42 19.17 1.28
C GLU A 143 -0.77 20.05 2.34
N THR A 144 -1.57 20.71 3.18
CA THR A 144 -1.10 21.60 4.25
C THR A 144 -1.66 21.22 5.61
N GLY A 145 -0.78 21.10 6.59
CA GLY A 145 -1.15 20.89 7.99
C GLY A 145 -0.66 22.03 8.87
N VAL A 146 -1.47 22.46 9.83
CA VAL A 146 -1.04 23.41 10.86
C VAL A 146 -1.56 22.92 12.21
N LEU A 147 -0.69 22.83 13.21
CA LEU A 147 -1.08 22.63 14.60
C LEU A 147 -0.52 23.76 15.47
N LEU A 148 -1.38 24.35 16.28
CA LEU A 148 -1.02 25.21 17.40
C LEU A 148 -1.03 24.39 18.69
N ALA A 149 0.14 24.12 19.27
CA ALA A 149 0.27 23.39 20.52
C ALA A 149 0.66 24.35 21.65
N PRO A 150 -0.15 24.49 22.71
CA PRO A 150 0.24 25.30 23.86
C PRO A 150 1.38 24.64 24.66
N ALA A 151 2.35 25.43 25.13
CA ALA A 151 3.57 24.99 25.80
C ALA A 151 3.58 25.39 27.30
N LYS A 152 4.34 26.41 27.72
CA LYS A 152 4.45 26.86 29.13
C LYS A 152 3.75 28.20 29.36
N ILE A 153 2.43 28.19 29.24
CA ILE A 153 1.61 29.39 29.25
C ILE A 153 1.70 30.09 30.60
N LEU A 154 2.12 31.37 30.61
CA LEU A 154 2.28 32.22 31.80
C LEU A 154 3.42 31.83 32.76
N GLU A 155 4.21 30.82 32.42
CA GLU A 155 5.44 30.49 33.16
C GLU A 155 6.67 31.14 32.49
N LYS A 156 7.86 31.00 33.10
CA LYS A 156 9.11 31.42 32.47
C LYS A 156 9.43 30.46 31.31
N GLY A 157 9.32 30.95 30.07
CA GLY A 157 9.65 30.16 28.88
C GLY A 157 8.85 30.60 27.66
N ARG A 158 8.51 29.62 26.82
CA ARG A 158 7.77 29.73 25.56
C ARG A 158 6.30 29.40 25.78
N ASP A 159 5.37 30.22 25.27
CA ASP A 159 3.93 30.03 25.50
C ASP A 159 3.29 29.02 24.53
N PHE A 160 3.72 29.01 23.26
CA PHE A 160 3.13 28.17 22.20
C PHE A 160 4.17 27.57 21.24
N ASP A 161 3.74 26.53 20.52
CA ASP A 161 4.44 25.93 19.39
C ASP A 161 3.51 25.90 18.18
N PHE A 162 4.03 26.30 17.02
CA PHE A 162 3.36 26.13 15.75
C PHE A 162 4.10 25.11 14.90
N TYR A 163 3.38 24.10 14.42
CA TYR A 163 3.88 23.10 13.49
C TYR A 163 3.21 23.32 12.14
N PHE A 164 4.00 23.60 11.10
CA PHE A 164 3.53 23.78 9.73
C PHE A 164 4.05 22.65 8.86
N PHE A 165 3.15 21.92 8.22
CA PHE A 165 3.47 20.82 7.33
C PHE A 165 3.03 21.15 5.91
N SER A 166 3.84 20.74 4.93
CA SER A 166 3.46 20.69 3.52
C SER A 166 3.87 19.35 2.95
N GLY A 167 2.94 18.63 2.32
CA GLY A 167 3.21 17.31 1.75
C GLY A 167 2.19 16.88 0.68
N PRO A 168 2.34 15.67 0.11
CA PRO A 168 1.58 15.19 -1.06
C PRO A 168 0.05 15.15 -0.91
N GLY A 169 -0.47 15.15 0.31
CA GLY A 169 -1.92 15.10 0.58
C GLY A 169 -2.59 13.76 0.27
N VAL A 170 -1.85 12.73 -0.14
CA VAL A 170 -2.40 11.41 -0.49
C VAL A 170 -2.98 10.69 0.73
N MET A 171 -2.29 10.71 1.87
CA MET A 171 -2.64 9.87 3.02
C MET A 171 -3.85 10.37 3.83
N GLY A 172 -4.14 11.68 3.80
CA GLY A 172 -5.27 12.27 4.52
C GLY A 172 -6.64 11.67 4.14
N PRO A 173 -7.01 11.67 2.85
CA PRO A 173 -8.22 11.01 2.35
C PRO A 173 -8.27 9.51 2.66
N LEU A 174 -7.13 8.81 2.59
CA LEU A 174 -7.06 7.37 2.87
C LEU A 174 -7.38 7.06 4.34
N ILE A 175 -6.81 7.82 5.27
CA ILE A 175 -7.15 7.70 6.71
C ILE A 175 -8.63 8.02 6.93
N ASN A 176 -9.14 9.09 6.32
CA ASN A 176 -10.55 9.46 6.43
C ASN A 176 -11.49 8.37 5.90
N SER A 177 -11.11 7.65 4.84
CA SER A 177 -11.87 6.52 4.30
C SER A 177 -12.10 5.44 5.36
N VAL A 178 -11.05 5.05 6.07
CA VAL A 178 -11.14 4.03 7.13
C VAL A 178 -11.93 4.54 8.33
N LEU A 179 -11.71 5.79 8.72
CA LEU A 179 -12.45 6.40 9.82
C LEU A 179 -13.96 6.42 9.51
N ASP A 180 -14.34 6.92 8.34
CA ASP A 180 -15.74 7.01 7.92
C ASP A 180 -16.39 5.62 7.80
N ALA A 181 -15.64 4.61 7.33
CA ALA A 181 -16.14 3.25 7.18
C ALA A 181 -16.38 2.53 8.52
N ASN A 182 -15.61 2.84 9.58
CA ASN A 182 -15.60 2.02 10.80
C ASN A 182 -16.13 2.72 12.05
N LEU A 183 -16.03 4.05 12.16
CA LEU A 183 -16.31 4.74 13.42
C LEU A 183 -17.76 4.58 13.87
N GLY A 184 -18.72 4.51 12.94
CA GLY A 184 -20.12 4.25 13.27
C GLY A 184 -20.30 2.95 14.07
N ALA A 185 -19.66 1.86 13.61
CA ALA A 185 -19.68 0.57 14.30
C ALA A 185 -18.97 0.63 15.67
N VAL A 186 -17.82 1.31 15.76
CA VAL A 186 -17.10 1.50 17.03
C VAL A 186 -17.99 2.22 18.06
N PHE A 187 -18.62 3.33 17.69
CA PHE A 187 -19.45 4.11 18.61
C PHE A 187 -20.73 3.38 19.01
N ALA A 188 -21.37 2.66 18.08
CA ALA A 188 -22.50 1.79 18.37
C ALA A 188 -22.11 0.66 19.34
N GLY A 189 -20.93 0.07 19.14
CA GLY A 189 -20.35 -0.94 20.03
C GLY A 189 -20.15 -0.43 21.45
N VAL A 190 -19.63 0.79 21.63
CA VAL A 190 -19.52 1.42 22.96
C VAL A 190 -20.90 1.65 23.60
N LYS A 191 -21.87 2.12 22.82
CA LYS A 191 -23.25 2.33 23.30
C LYS A 191 -23.89 1.04 23.80
N LYS A 192 -23.69 -0.06 23.08
CA LYS A 192 -24.19 -1.38 23.46
C LYS A 192 -23.41 -2.01 24.61
N SER A 193 -22.11 -1.78 24.67
CA SER A 193 -21.19 -2.32 25.69
C SER A 193 -20.27 -1.23 26.24
N PRO A 194 -20.73 -0.47 27.25
CA PRO A 194 -19.98 0.63 27.85
C PRO A 194 -18.57 0.23 28.27
N LYS A 195 -17.59 1.07 27.94
CA LYS A 195 -16.16 0.77 28.17
C LYS A 195 -15.69 1.43 29.46
N LYS A 196 -15.15 0.63 30.38
CA LYS A 196 -14.67 1.10 31.67
C LYS A 196 -13.14 1.19 31.68
N VAL A 197 -12.62 2.30 32.20
CA VAL A 197 -11.20 2.55 32.42
C VAL A 197 -10.98 2.93 33.88
N ALA A 198 -10.11 2.20 34.57
CA ALA A 198 -9.66 2.58 35.91
C ALA A 198 -8.44 3.50 35.76
N LEU A 199 -8.52 4.72 36.32
CA LEU A 199 -7.39 5.65 36.33
C LEU A 199 -6.46 5.37 37.51
N ASN A 200 -7.03 5.02 38.67
CA ASN A 200 -6.31 4.54 39.85
C ASN A 200 -7.26 3.75 40.78
N GLY A 201 -6.81 3.38 41.99
CA GLY A 201 -7.63 2.61 42.94
C GLY A 201 -8.94 3.29 43.37
N ASP A 202 -9.02 4.61 43.26
CA ASP A 202 -10.15 5.41 43.69
C ASP A 202 -11.00 5.94 42.53
N ILE A 203 -10.50 5.99 41.29
CA ILE A 203 -11.18 6.63 40.16
C ILE A 203 -11.38 5.66 39.00
N ASP A 204 -12.63 5.49 38.58
CA ASP A 204 -12.97 4.86 37.30
C ASP A 204 -13.81 5.77 36.42
N ILE A 205 -13.61 5.69 35.12
CA ILE A 205 -14.45 6.34 34.11
C ILE A 205 -15.06 5.26 33.23
N THR A 206 -16.38 5.29 33.08
CA THR A 206 -17.12 4.40 32.17
C THR A 206 -17.73 5.22 31.04
N PHE A 207 -17.25 5.02 29.83
CA PHE A 207 -17.78 5.62 28.60
C PHE A 207 -19.05 4.89 28.19
N LYS A 208 -20.17 5.62 28.16
CA LYS A 208 -21.47 5.05 27.83
C LYS A 208 -21.84 5.29 26.37
N GLU A 209 -21.63 6.49 25.87
CA GLU A 209 -22.11 6.88 24.54
C GLU A 209 -21.29 8.07 24.01
N PHE A 210 -21.03 8.06 22.71
CA PHE A 210 -20.48 9.19 21.97
C PHE A 210 -21.62 9.78 21.13
N LEU A 211 -21.93 11.06 21.35
CA LEU A 211 -22.91 11.82 20.58
C LEU A 211 -22.20 12.72 19.59
N ASN A 212 -22.79 12.80 18.39
CA ASN A 212 -22.30 13.59 17.25
C ASN A 212 -20.78 13.49 17.04
N PRO A 213 -20.17 12.29 17.10
CA PRO A 213 -18.73 12.19 16.99
C PRO A 213 -18.29 12.48 15.56
N ALA A 214 -17.36 13.42 15.42
CA ALA A 214 -16.67 13.75 14.19
C ALA A 214 -15.17 13.61 14.43
N VAL A 215 -14.55 12.65 13.74
CA VAL A 215 -13.09 12.46 13.74
C VAL A 215 -12.64 12.61 12.30
N ARG A 216 -11.70 13.53 12.04
CA ARG A 216 -11.24 13.84 10.69
C ARG A 216 -9.73 14.03 10.68
N CYS A 217 -9.05 13.33 9.79
CA CYS A 217 -7.68 13.64 9.44
C CYS A 217 -7.62 14.89 8.56
N ARG A 218 -6.93 15.94 9.00
CA ARG A 218 -6.78 17.21 8.25
C ARG A 218 -5.51 17.27 7.43
N TYR A 219 -4.50 16.54 7.88
CA TYR A 219 -3.20 16.44 7.21
C TYR A 219 -2.60 15.09 7.54
N SER A 220 -1.99 14.43 6.57
CA SER A 220 -1.17 13.25 6.82
C SER A 220 -0.16 13.03 5.73
N SER A 221 1.02 12.55 6.10
CA SER A 221 2.14 12.28 5.21
C SER A 221 2.95 11.08 5.68
N VAL A 222 3.61 10.41 4.73
CA VAL A 222 4.60 9.38 5.00
C VAL A 222 5.88 9.74 4.26
N THR A 223 7.01 9.74 4.96
CA THR A 223 8.30 10.20 4.44
C THR A 223 9.43 9.24 4.83
N PRO A 224 10.43 9.04 3.96
CA PRO A 224 11.60 8.26 4.33
C PRO A 224 12.40 8.99 5.41
N SER A 225 12.96 8.24 6.35
CA SER A 225 13.89 8.76 7.36
C SER A 225 15.34 8.77 6.84
N THR A 226 16.27 9.25 7.66
CA THR A 226 17.71 9.25 7.34
C THR A 226 18.33 7.85 7.36
N ALA A 227 17.77 6.92 8.13
CA ALA A 227 18.19 5.52 8.13
C ALA A 227 17.39 4.72 7.09
N ALA A 228 18.08 3.82 6.38
CA ALA A 228 17.44 2.89 5.47
C ALA A 228 16.39 2.05 6.22
N ASN A 229 15.24 1.81 5.58
CA ASN A 229 14.09 1.05 6.11
C ASN A 229 13.32 1.71 7.26
N LEU A 230 13.66 2.93 7.67
CA LEU A 230 12.85 3.72 8.60
C LEU A 230 12.01 4.76 7.85
N TRP A 231 10.74 4.84 8.19
CA TRP A 231 9.80 5.81 7.62
C TRP A 231 9.09 6.56 8.73
N THR A 232 8.73 7.81 8.47
CA THR A 232 8.01 8.68 9.41
C THR A 232 6.61 8.93 8.90
N VAL A 233 5.62 8.82 9.76
CA VAL A 233 4.23 9.22 9.53
C VAL A 233 3.95 10.45 10.36
N ASN A 234 3.50 11.53 9.73
CA ASN A 234 2.90 12.67 10.43
C ASN A 234 1.40 12.67 10.16
N ALA A 235 0.58 12.88 11.18
CA ALA A 235 -0.87 13.01 11.02
C ALA A 235 -1.43 14.06 11.97
N ILE A 236 -2.36 14.89 11.48
CA ILE A 236 -3.16 15.82 12.28
C ILE A 236 -4.61 15.35 12.25
N LEU A 237 -5.13 14.95 13.40
CA LEU A 237 -6.50 14.49 13.59
C LEU A 237 -7.30 15.51 14.39
N ASP A 238 -8.45 15.91 13.86
CA ASP A 238 -9.43 16.75 14.55
C ASP A 238 -10.55 15.87 15.11
N ILE A 239 -10.95 16.14 16.35
CA ILE A 239 -11.98 15.41 17.08
C ILE A 239 -12.98 16.40 17.67
N THR A 240 -14.26 16.17 17.44
CA THR A 240 -15.39 16.82 18.09
C THR A 240 -16.37 15.74 18.51
N SER A 241 -16.81 15.74 19.77
CA SER A 241 -17.84 14.80 20.24
C SER A 241 -18.36 15.25 21.60
N GLU A 242 -19.60 14.87 21.92
CA GLU A 242 -20.08 14.89 23.30
C GLU A 242 -20.08 13.46 23.84
N ILE A 243 -19.50 13.27 25.03
CA ILE A 243 -19.22 11.96 25.58
C ILE A 243 -20.02 11.81 26.86
N LYS A 244 -21.01 10.92 26.85
CA LYS A 244 -21.71 10.51 28.08
C LYS A 244 -20.86 9.50 28.82
N MET A 245 -20.55 9.80 30.07
CA MET A 245 -19.75 8.95 30.93
C MET A 245 -20.35 8.80 32.31
N LYS A 246 -19.88 7.78 33.04
CA LYS A 246 -20.08 7.63 34.48
C LYS A 246 -18.72 7.65 35.15
N VAL A 247 -18.54 8.56 36.10
CA VAL A 247 -17.34 8.69 36.90
C VAL A 247 -17.61 8.09 38.27
N ARG A 248 -16.72 7.20 38.72
CA ARG A 248 -16.69 6.68 40.08
C ARG A 248 -15.52 7.31 40.81
N TYR A 249 -15.77 7.92 41.97
CA TYR A 249 -14.74 8.30 42.93
C TYR A 249 -15.00 7.58 44.26
N LYS A 250 -14.12 6.66 44.64
CA LYS A 250 -14.29 5.75 45.78
C LYS A 250 -15.63 5.01 45.67
N LYS A 251 -16.60 5.35 46.52
CA LYS A 251 -17.95 4.74 46.54
C LYS A 251 -19.02 5.56 45.80
N LEU A 252 -18.70 6.79 45.39
CA LEU A 252 -19.62 7.69 44.72
C LEU A 252 -19.63 7.41 43.21
N ASN A 253 -20.81 7.38 42.60
CA ASN A 253 -20.99 7.25 41.15
C ASN A 253 -21.82 8.43 40.65
N GLN A 254 -21.37 9.06 39.56
CA GLN A 254 -22.10 10.16 38.94
C GLN A 254 -22.02 10.08 37.42
N ASP A 255 -23.13 10.41 36.77
CA ASP A 255 -23.17 10.57 35.33
C ASP A 255 -22.70 11.99 34.96
N ALA A 256 -21.92 12.10 33.88
CA ALA A 256 -21.36 13.34 33.38
C ALA A 256 -21.37 13.38 31.85
N VAL A 257 -21.34 14.58 31.27
CA VAL A 257 -21.22 14.79 29.84
C VAL A 257 -20.00 15.68 29.57
N LEU A 258 -19.03 15.16 28.83
CA LEU A 258 -17.88 15.92 28.33
C LEU A 258 -18.19 16.39 26.91
N LYS A 259 -18.33 17.70 26.71
CA LYS A 259 -18.43 18.30 25.38
C LYS A 259 -17.04 18.73 24.94
N LEU A 260 -16.58 18.16 23.83
CA LEU A 260 -15.29 18.44 23.24
C LEU A 260 -15.48 18.95 21.82
N LYS A 261 -14.88 20.10 21.51
CA LYS A 261 -14.94 20.69 20.17
C LYS A 261 -13.57 21.16 19.73
N ASN A 262 -13.22 20.78 18.51
CA ASN A 262 -11.94 21.10 17.88
C ASN A 262 -10.73 20.69 18.75
N LEU A 263 -10.71 19.43 19.22
CA LEU A 263 -9.46 18.83 19.69
C LEU A 263 -8.64 18.44 18.47
N SER A 264 -7.51 19.09 18.25
CA SER A 264 -6.55 18.73 17.21
C SER A 264 -5.36 18.00 17.83
N ILE A 265 -4.97 16.88 17.25
CA ILE A 265 -3.86 16.04 17.71
C ILE A 265 -2.88 15.85 16.56
N LEU A 266 -1.64 16.29 16.74
CA LEU A 266 -0.51 15.90 15.90
C LEU A 266 0.12 14.64 16.46
N ILE A 267 0.26 13.64 15.60
CA ILE A 267 0.99 12.39 15.87
C ILE A 267 2.15 12.34 14.89
N THR A 268 3.36 12.07 15.41
CA THR A 268 4.48 11.59 14.57
C THR A 268 4.84 10.19 15.02
N ALA A 269 4.91 9.26 14.08
CA ALA A 269 5.27 7.88 14.34
C ALA A 269 6.37 7.41 13.38
N ASN A 270 7.26 6.55 13.86
CA ASN A 270 8.26 5.88 13.06
C ASN A 270 7.79 4.46 12.76
N MET A 271 7.92 4.06 11.51
CA MET A 271 7.73 2.70 11.01
C MET A 271 9.10 2.12 10.69
N ASP A 272 9.40 0.97 11.26
CA ASP A 272 10.66 0.25 11.05
C ASP A 272 10.38 -1.06 10.30
N PHE A 273 10.96 -1.14 9.10
CA PHE A 273 10.86 -2.29 8.20
C PHE A 273 12.16 -3.10 8.13
N SER A 274 13.13 -2.86 9.03
CA SER A 274 14.44 -3.54 9.02
C SER A 274 14.34 -5.06 9.13
N ASP A 275 13.29 -5.59 9.77
CA ASP A 275 13.04 -7.03 9.92
C ASP A 275 12.31 -7.67 8.71
N LEU A 276 11.91 -6.86 7.71
CA LEU A 276 11.29 -7.33 6.47
C LEU A 276 12.39 -7.79 5.50
N THR A 277 12.42 -9.08 5.18
CA THR A 277 13.39 -9.65 4.23
C THR A 277 12.69 -10.36 3.08
N SER A 278 13.38 -10.47 1.94
CA SER A 278 12.88 -11.14 0.73
C SER A 278 12.54 -12.61 0.92
N ALA A 279 13.02 -13.24 2.00
CA ALA A 279 12.92 -14.67 2.25
C ALA A 279 11.73 -15.08 3.14
N ASN A 280 11.00 -14.14 3.77
CA ASN A 280 9.96 -14.52 4.71
C ASN A 280 8.82 -13.47 4.84
N LEU A 281 7.74 -13.66 4.07
CA LEU A 281 6.50 -12.89 4.16
C LEU A 281 5.82 -12.93 5.54
N ALA A 282 6.08 -13.97 6.35
CA ALA A 282 5.52 -14.09 7.70
C ALA A 282 6.01 -13.01 8.69
N ASN A 283 7.08 -12.26 8.33
CA ASN A 283 7.64 -11.20 9.16
C ASN A 283 6.95 -9.84 8.98
N VAL A 284 5.91 -9.70 8.14
CA VAL A 284 5.08 -8.47 8.10
C VAL A 284 4.49 -8.17 9.49
N ALA A 285 4.26 -9.20 10.31
CA ALA A 285 3.86 -9.08 11.72
C ALA A 285 4.92 -8.39 12.61
N ASN A 286 6.16 -8.23 12.14
CA ASN A 286 7.28 -7.60 12.86
C ASN A 286 7.51 -6.13 12.47
N ILE A 287 6.63 -5.52 11.66
CA ILE A 287 6.70 -4.07 11.40
C ILE A 287 6.53 -3.35 12.74
N LYS A 288 7.58 -2.64 13.18
CA LYS A 288 7.53 -1.89 14.45
C LYS A 288 7.01 -0.49 14.17
N LEU A 289 5.95 -0.12 14.87
CA LEU A 289 5.39 1.23 14.87
C LEU A 289 5.62 1.86 16.23
N SER A 290 6.30 3.00 16.28
CA SER A 290 6.54 3.74 17.51
C SER A 290 6.13 5.20 17.35
N VAL A 291 5.19 5.68 18.14
CA VAL A 291 4.83 7.09 18.22
C VAL A 291 5.90 7.84 19.01
N THR A 292 6.49 8.83 18.36
CA THR A 292 7.60 9.65 18.91
C THR A 292 7.17 11.06 19.25
N ARG A 293 6.04 11.53 18.70
CA ARG A 293 5.48 12.86 19.01
C ARG A 293 3.97 12.78 19.19
N LEU A 294 3.52 13.46 20.23
CA LEU A 294 2.12 13.81 20.43
C LEU A 294 2.06 15.30 20.77
N GLN A 295 1.27 16.08 20.05
CA GLN A 295 0.99 17.47 20.39
C GLN A 295 -0.50 17.73 20.22
N THR A 296 -1.07 18.57 21.08
CA THR A 296 -2.52 18.77 21.16
C THR A 296 -2.90 20.25 21.20
N SER A 297 -4.04 20.55 20.60
CA SER A 297 -4.73 21.83 20.71
C SER A 297 -6.18 21.56 21.09
N ILE A 298 -6.72 22.34 22.03
CA ILE A 298 -8.13 22.20 22.46
C ILE A 298 -8.81 23.53 22.21
N GLY A 299 -9.79 23.54 21.30
CA GLY A 299 -10.61 24.71 21.03
C GLY A 299 -11.56 25.01 22.19
N GLU A 300 -12.50 24.11 22.46
CA GLU A 300 -13.47 24.24 23.55
C GLU A 300 -13.61 22.90 24.29
N ILE A 301 -13.67 22.97 25.61
CA ILE A 301 -13.97 21.84 26.49
C ILE A 301 -14.96 22.30 27.56
N ASP A 302 -16.02 21.54 27.74
CA ASP A 302 -17.05 21.76 28.76
C ASP A 302 -17.42 20.42 29.39
N VAL A 303 -17.66 20.42 30.70
CA VAL A 303 -18.03 19.21 31.43
C VAL A 303 -19.22 19.49 32.32
N ASP A 304 -20.34 18.85 32.00
CA ASP A 304 -21.57 18.95 32.77
C ASP A 304 -21.48 18.01 33.99
N GLY A 305 -21.51 18.60 35.20
CA GLY A 305 -21.61 17.89 36.48
C GLY A 305 -20.86 18.56 37.64
N ASP A 306 -21.51 18.71 38.80
CA ASP A 306 -20.96 19.38 40.00
C ASP A 306 -19.67 18.73 40.55
N ILE A 307 -19.42 17.45 40.22
CA ILE A 307 -18.31 16.68 40.79
C ILE A 307 -16.94 16.99 40.19
N LEU A 308 -16.83 17.73 39.09
CA LEU A 308 -15.50 18.13 38.61
C LEU A 308 -14.85 19.12 39.59
N VAL A 309 -15.67 19.93 40.25
CA VAL A 309 -15.23 20.82 41.32
C VAL A 309 -14.87 20.02 42.57
N ASP A 310 -15.58 18.92 42.87
CA ASP A 310 -15.32 18.08 44.05
C ASP A 310 -14.18 17.06 43.87
N ILE A 311 -14.09 16.36 42.73
CA ILE A 311 -12.98 15.44 42.41
C ILE A 311 -11.68 16.22 42.23
N VAL A 312 -11.71 17.32 41.49
CA VAL A 312 -10.50 18.11 41.25
C VAL A 312 -10.18 18.94 42.48
N GLY A 313 -11.18 19.46 43.20
CA GLY A 313 -10.99 20.12 44.49
C GLY A 313 -10.40 19.19 45.57
N ALA A 314 -10.76 17.91 45.58
CA ALA A 314 -10.26 16.92 46.55
C ALA A 314 -8.89 16.32 46.18
N VAL A 315 -8.59 16.13 44.89
CA VAL A 315 -7.32 15.55 44.43
C VAL A 315 -6.27 16.63 44.16
N TYR A 316 -6.69 17.82 43.70
CA TYR A 316 -5.83 18.96 43.34
C TYR A 316 -6.54 20.32 43.49
N PRO A 317 -6.67 20.89 44.70
CA PRO A 317 -7.44 22.11 44.99
C PRO A 317 -7.08 23.34 44.12
N VAL A 318 -5.85 23.38 43.61
CA VAL A 318 -5.30 24.47 42.78
C VAL A 318 -5.70 24.35 41.30
N PHE A 319 -6.14 23.18 40.84
CA PHE A 319 -6.38 22.88 39.41
C PHE A 319 -7.85 22.99 38.96
N ALA A 320 -8.81 23.11 39.89
CA ALA A 320 -10.24 23.25 39.54
C ALA A 320 -10.54 24.43 38.60
N PRO A 321 -9.90 25.62 38.71
CA PRO A 321 -10.05 26.71 37.74
C PRO A 321 -9.34 26.45 36.40
N VAL A 322 -8.32 25.58 36.39
CA VAL A 322 -7.45 25.33 35.23
C VAL A 322 -8.11 24.40 34.21
N LEU A 323 -8.96 23.47 34.66
CA LEU A 323 -9.69 22.55 33.78
C LEU A 323 -10.77 23.22 32.93
N ARG A 324 -11.16 24.45 33.29
CA ARG A 324 -12.08 25.28 32.50
C ARG A 324 -11.36 26.12 31.43
N LEU A 325 -10.03 26.01 31.33
CA LEU A 325 -9.21 26.76 30.37
C LEU A 325 -8.59 25.79 29.35
N PRO A 326 -9.20 25.63 28.15
CA PRO A 326 -8.77 24.65 27.14
C PRO A 326 -7.27 24.68 26.84
N TYR A 327 -6.70 25.88 26.73
CA TYR A 327 -5.28 26.08 26.40
C TYR A 327 -4.34 25.62 27.52
N LYS A 328 -4.72 25.74 28.81
CA LYS A 328 -3.91 25.25 29.93
C LYS A 328 -3.94 23.73 30.02
N LEU A 329 -5.10 23.12 29.76
CA LEU A 329 -5.21 21.66 29.71
C LEU A 329 -4.35 21.08 28.59
N ALA A 330 -4.41 21.66 27.38
CA ALA A 330 -3.55 21.27 26.28
C ALA A 330 -2.06 21.44 26.62
N SER A 331 -1.68 22.52 27.32
CA SER A 331 -0.31 22.72 27.84
C SER A 331 0.16 21.61 28.78
N ILE A 332 -0.68 21.15 29.73
CA ILE A 332 -0.35 20.02 30.61
C ILE A 332 -0.11 18.75 29.80
N VAL A 333 -0.98 18.46 28.83
CA VAL A 333 -0.87 17.30 27.93
C VAL A 333 0.40 17.35 27.07
N ASN A 334 0.75 18.53 26.55
CA ASN A 334 1.92 18.73 25.69
C ASN A 334 3.24 18.73 26.46
N MET A 335 3.20 19.07 27.76
CA MET A 335 4.39 19.25 28.59
C MET A 335 4.55 18.13 29.62
N SER A 336 3.90 18.25 30.77
CA SER A 336 4.17 17.38 31.93
C SER A 336 3.78 15.92 31.69
N GLU A 337 2.74 15.68 30.90
CA GLU A 337 2.12 14.36 30.76
C GLU A 337 2.42 13.68 29.44
N ASN A 338 3.04 14.41 28.52
CA ASN A 338 3.29 13.96 27.15
C ASN A 338 4.04 12.61 27.11
N LYS A 339 5.08 12.49 27.93
CA LYS A 339 5.90 11.27 28.02
C LYS A 339 5.09 10.06 28.51
N ASN A 340 4.24 10.25 29.51
CA ASN A 340 3.39 9.18 30.05
C ASN A 340 2.38 8.72 29.00
N ILE A 341 1.76 9.68 28.32
CA ILE A 341 0.81 9.42 27.25
C ILE A 341 1.47 8.66 26.09
N LEU A 342 2.63 9.12 25.63
CA LEU A 342 3.39 8.45 24.56
C LEU A 342 3.73 7.01 24.95
N GLY A 343 4.16 6.78 26.20
CA GLY A 343 4.40 5.44 26.72
C GLY A 343 3.15 4.56 26.64
N MET A 344 2.00 5.07 27.08
CA MET A 344 0.72 4.33 26.99
C MET A 344 0.30 4.03 25.56
N ILE A 345 0.47 4.99 24.64
CA ILE A 345 0.17 4.80 23.21
C ILE A 345 1.04 3.70 22.63
N ASN A 346 2.36 3.73 22.86
CA ASN A 346 3.27 2.73 22.32
C ASN A 346 3.02 1.33 22.89
N VAL A 347 2.75 1.21 24.19
CA VAL A 347 2.34 -0.07 24.81
C VAL A 347 1.04 -0.59 24.18
N ALA A 348 0.08 0.30 23.88
CA ALA A 348 -1.15 -0.10 23.24
C ALA A 348 -0.92 -0.59 21.79
N ILE A 349 -0.06 0.09 21.03
CA ILE A 349 0.32 -0.34 19.67
C ILE A 349 0.99 -1.72 19.72
N GLU A 350 1.92 -1.95 20.64
CA GLU A 350 2.55 -3.26 20.85
C GLU A 350 1.51 -4.35 21.20
N SER A 351 0.51 -4.02 22.01
CA SER A 351 -0.54 -4.94 22.42
C SER A 351 -1.57 -5.26 21.33
N LEU A 352 -1.75 -4.34 20.37
CA LEU A 352 -2.53 -4.55 19.15
C LEU A 352 -1.83 -5.49 18.18
N GLY A 353 -0.62 -5.96 18.55
CA GLY A 353 0.28 -6.82 17.79
C GLY A 353 -0.41 -7.45 16.60
N LEU A 354 0.03 -7.06 15.40
CA LEU A 354 -0.38 -7.50 14.06
C LEU A 354 -0.20 -9.02 13.89
N ARG A 355 -0.75 -9.80 14.82
CA ARG A 355 -0.82 -11.24 14.86
C ARG A 355 -1.91 -11.59 13.89
N GLN A 356 -1.51 -11.97 12.69
CA GLN A 356 -2.35 -12.77 11.83
C GLN A 356 -2.96 -13.90 12.67
N THR A 357 -4.28 -14.00 12.57
CA THR A 357 -5.03 -15.20 12.90
C THR A 357 -4.34 -16.39 12.21
N THR A 358 -3.70 -17.23 13.02
CA THR A 358 -3.02 -18.43 12.55
C THR A 358 -4.09 -19.46 12.18
N ALA A 359 -4.47 -19.48 10.90
CA ALA A 359 -5.20 -20.58 10.30
C ALA A 359 -4.57 -20.97 8.95
N SER A 360 -3.35 -21.51 9.01
CA SER A 360 -2.94 -22.71 8.25
C SER A 360 -1.43 -22.90 8.33
N THR A 361 -0.99 -23.67 9.32
CA THR A 361 0.28 -24.39 9.23
C THR A 361 0.13 -25.53 8.23
N LYS A 362 0.90 -25.54 7.14
CA LYS A 362 1.64 -26.75 6.71
C LYS A 362 2.79 -26.42 5.74
N ARG A 363 3.97 -26.85 6.17
CA ARG A 363 5.27 -26.91 5.48
C ARG A 363 5.18 -27.36 4.02
N TRP A 364 6.07 -26.79 3.20
CA TRP A 364 7.01 -27.56 2.38
C TRP A 364 8.30 -26.74 2.10
N SER A 365 9.45 -27.35 2.36
CA SER A 365 10.76 -27.04 1.74
C SER A 365 11.15 -28.27 0.94
N PRO A 366 11.95 -28.13 -0.14
CA PRO A 366 13.39 -28.20 0.06
C PRO A 366 14.24 -27.25 -0.83
N SER A 367 15.39 -26.88 -0.25
CA SER A 367 16.65 -26.43 -0.88
C SER A 367 16.68 -25.16 -1.73
N LEU A 368 17.14 -24.07 -1.10
CA LEU A 368 17.79 -22.91 -1.72
C LEU A 368 19.26 -23.27 -2.08
N PRO A 369 19.79 -22.87 -3.25
CA PRO A 369 21.23 -22.75 -3.42
C PRO A 369 21.72 -21.44 -2.76
N ALA A 370 22.93 -21.51 -2.22
CA ALA A 370 23.60 -20.41 -1.53
C ALA A 370 23.75 -19.16 -2.40
N ILE A 371 23.35 -18.01 -1.86
CA ILE A 371 23.60 -16.69 -2.43
C ILE A 371 25.05 -16.31 -2.14
N SER A 372 25.88 -16.27 -3.19
CA SER A 372 27.26 -15.76 -3.13
C SER A 372 27.24 -14.23 -3.15
N PHE A 373 27.78 -13.60 -2.10
CA PHE A 373 28.11 -12.18 -2.05
C PHE A 373 29.35 -11.88 -2.91
N THR A 374 29.17 -11.68 -4.21
CA THR A 374 30.19 -11.10 -5.09
C THR A 374 29.56 -10.08 -6.02
N GLY A 375 29.01 -9.01 -5.44
CA GLY A 375 28.39 -7.90 -6.15
C GLY A 375 28.96 -6.56 -5.70
N LEU A 376 30.26 -6.31 -5.95
CA LEU A 376 30.87 -5.00 -5.76
C LEU A 376 31.96 -4.67 -6.80
N PHE A 377 32.22 -5.53 -7.80
CA PHE A 377 33.28 -5.32 -8.80
C PHE A 377 32.82 -5.27 -10.27
N GLU A 378 31.53 -5.38 -10.58
CA GLU A 378 31.02 -5.28 -11.96
C GLU A 378 30.50 -3.88 -12.35
N ARG A 379 30.65 -2.89 -11.47
CA ARG A 379 30.26 -1.50 -11.77
C ARG A 379 31.29 -0.71 -12.60
N PHE A 380 32.26 -1.38 -13.22
CA PHE A 380 33.34 -0.69 -13.97
C PHE A 380 33.68 -1.22 -15.37
N ILE A 381 32.99 -2.23 -15.91
CA ILE A 381 33.16 -2.60 -17.34
C ILE A 381 31.81 -2.95 -17.98
N SER A 382 31.24 -2.01 -18.72
CA SER A 382 30.49 -2.31 -19.95
C SER A 382 30.14 -1.04 -20.71
N THR A 383 31.13 -0.48 -21.41
CA THR A 383 30.87 0.32 -22.62
C THR A 383 30.66 -0.69 -23.75
N PHE A 384 29.45 -1.23 -23.89
CA PHE A 384 29.11 -2.06 -25.05
C PHE A 384 28.24 -1.28 -26.03
N SER A 385 28.81 -1.17 -27.24
CA SER A 385 28.24 -0.55 -28.41
C SER A 385 26.87 -1.15 -28.77
N PRO A 386 25.87 -0.34 -29.16
CA PRO A 386 24.59 -0.86 -29.63
C PRO A 386 24.81 -1.63 -30.94
N GLN A 387 24.70 -2.96 -30.90
CA GLN A 387 24.54 -3.73 -32.14
C GLN A 387 23.23 -3.29 -32.80
N LYS A 388 23.35 -2.81 -34.05
CA LYS A 388 22.20 -2.48 -34.90
C LYS A 388 21.28 -3.69 -35.01
N LYS A 389 20.11 -3.63 -34.35
CA LYS A 389 19.01 -4.58 -34.51
C LYS A 389 18.61 -4.62 -35.99
N ARG A 390 18.65 -5.80 -36.60
CA ARG A 390 18.21 -6.02 -37.98
C ARG A 390 16.67 -6.02 -37.97
N ALA A 391 16.05 -5.09 -38.69
CA ALA A 391 14.59 -5.02 -38.76
C ALA A 391 14.03 -6.29 -39.43
N ILE A 392 13.13 -6.99 -38.74
CA ILE A 392 12.41 -8.15 -39.26
C ILE A 392 11.25 -7.62 -40.09
N SER A 393 11.23 -7.89 -41.40
CA SER A 393 10.34 -7.23 -42.35
C SER A 393 8.85 -7.58 -42.19
N ASN A 394 8.50 -8.59 -41.38
CA ASN A 394 7.11 -8.93 -41.10
C ASN A 394 6.94 -9.68 -39.75
N ILE A 395 7.12 -8.96 -38.64
CA ILE A 395 7.07 -9.57 -37.29
C ILE A 395 5.71 -10.19 -36.95
N SER A 396 4.62 -9.65 -37.48
CA SER A 396 3.26 -10.13 -37.20
C SER A 396 2.94 -11.48 -37.84
N THR A 397 3.74 -11.95 -38.80
CA THR A 397 3.56 -13.23 -39.52
C THR A 397 4.89 -13.93 -39.72
N TRP A 398 5.77 -13.84 -38.72
CA TRP A 398 7.14 -14.31 -38.84
C TRP A 398 7.25 -15.82 -39.09
N MET A 399 6.27 -16.62 -38.65
CA MET A 399 6.27 -18.06 -38.89
C MET A 399 5.98 -18.41 -40.35
N SER A 400 5.45 -17.49 -41.17
CA SER A 400 5.13 -17.74 -42.58
C SER A 400 6.36 -17.98 -43.47
N ASP A 401 7.58 -17.72 -43.00
CA ASP A 401 8.81 -17.98 -43.74
C ASP A 401 8.94 -19.49 -44.02
N PRO A 402 9.10 -19.93 -45.29
CA PRO A 402 9.27 -21.34 -45.63
C PRO A 402 10.41 -22.04 -44.88
N LYS A 403 11.48 -21.30 -44.55
CA LYS A 403 12.59 -21.83 -43.74
C LYS A 403 12.12 -22.16 -42.33
N ILE A 404 11.38 -21.25 -41.70
CA ILE A 404 10.81 -21.45 -40.36
C ILE A 404 9.78 -22.59 -40.39
N GLN A 405 8.91 -22.63 -41.39
CA GLN A 405 7.95 -23.72 -41.57
C GLN A 405 8.60 -25.11 -41.66
N SER A 406 9.83 -25.20 -42.19
CA SER A 406 10.57 -26.48 -42.27
C SER A 406 11.28 -26.90 -40.98
N LEU A 407 11.38 -26.02 -39.98
CA LEU A 407 12.04 -26.34 -38.72
C LEU A 407 11.15 -27.24 -37.86
N PRO A 408 11.71 -28.27 -37.20
CA PRO A 408 11.00 -28.99 -36.15
C PRO A 408 10.76 -28.06 -34.95
N LEU A 409 9.71 -28.33 -34.15
CA LEU A 409 9.41 -27.54 -32.95
C LEU A 409 10.63 -27.40 -32.02
N SER A 410 11.43 -28.44 -31.86
CA SER A 410 12.66 -28.42 -31.04
C SER A 410 13.73 -27.45 -31.56
N SER A 411 13.60 -26.94 -32.78
CA SER A 411 14.53 -26.02 -33.42
C SER A 411 14.00 -24.60 -33.53
N LEU A 412 12.78 -24.32 -33.09
CA LEU A 412 12.19 -22.99 -33.11
C LEU A 412 12.46 -22.23 -31.81
N TYR A 413 12.60 -20.91 -31.91
CA TYR A 413 12.48 -19.97 -30.80
C TYR A 413 11.12 -19.29 -30.90
N ILE A 414 10.24 -19.55 -29.94
CA ILE A 414 8.86 -19.07 -29.87
C ILE A 414 8.78 -18.02 -28.77
N PRO A 415 8.48 -16.76 -29.09
CA PRO A 415 8.21 -15.74 -28.10
C PRO A 415 6.86 -16.00 -27.42
N GLY A 416 6.86 -16.04 -26.10
CA GLY A 416 5.68 -16.15 -25.26
C GLY A 416 5.55 -15.00 -24.27
N THR A 417 4.35 -14.84 -23.73
CA THR A 417 4.10 -13.92 -22.62
C THR A 417 3.61 -14.69 -21.39
N HIS A 418 4.13 -14.30 -20.23
CA HIS A 418 3.66 -14.77 -18.93
C HIS A 418 2.47 -13.91 -18.50
N ASP A 419 1.45 -14.54 -17.88
CA ASP A 419 0.20 -13.88 -17.49
C ASP A 419 -0.33 -12.95 -18.59
N SER A 420 -0.48 -13.47 -19.82
CA SER A 420 -0.62 -12.68 -21.04
C SER A 420 -1.81 -11.71 -21.05
N HIS A 421 -2.86 -12.05 -20.30
CA HIS A 421 -4.07 -11.26 -20.14
C HIS A 421 -3.97 -10.15 -19.08
N ALA A 422 -2.92 -10.14 -18.26
CA ALA A 422 -2.75 -9.23 -17.13
C ALA A 422 -2.27 -7.84 -17.59
N TYR A 423 -3.01 -7.22 -18.52
CA TYR A 423 -2.79 -5.87 -19.04
C TYR A 423 -3.82 -4.84 -18.53
N ALA A 424 -4.97 -5.31 -18.07
CA ALA A 424 -6.02 -4.48 -17.49
C ALA A 424 -6.89 -5.30 -16.53
N PHE A 425 -7.27 -4.70 -15.40
CA PHE A 425 -8.07 -5.34 -14.37
C PHE A 425 -9.35 -4.55 -14.10
N ASP A 426 -10.40 -5.27 -13.72
CA ASP A 426 -11.48 -4.70 -12.92
C ASP A 426 -11.00 -4.70 -11.47
N HIS A 427 -11.31 -3.68 -10.68
CA HIS A 427 -10.91 -3.58 -9.26
C HIS A 427 -11.72 -4.53 -8.38
N VAL A 428 -11.68 -5.81 -8.74
CA VAL A 428 -12.42 -6.93 -8.19
C VAL A 428 -11.44 -8.10 -8.09
N LEU A 429 -11.36 -8.70 -6.91
CA LEU A 429 -10.57 -9.92 -6.73
C LEU A 429 -11.19 -11.05 -7.57
N SER A 430 -10.34 -11.93 -8.09
CA SER A 430 -10.83 -13.16 -8.72
C SER A 430 -11.52 -14.06 -7.70
N SER A 431 -12.21 -15.13 -8.13
CA SER A 431 -12.67 -16.16 -7.18
C SER A 431 -11.55 -17.15 -6.80
N MET A 432 -10.40 -17.04 -7.46
CA MET A 432 -9.21 -17.86 -7.20
C MET A 432 -8.42 -17.29 -6.04
N LYS A 433 -8.56 -17.92 -4.86
CA LYS A 433 -7.87 -17.52 -3.65
C LYS A 433 -6.54 -18.27 -3.49
N TYR A 434 -5.43 -17.58 -3.75
CA TYR A 434 -4.08 -18.09 -3.50
C TYR A 434 -3.65 -17.84 -2.06
N SER A 435 -2.85 -18.74 -1.49
CA SER A 435 -2.47 -18.68 -0.07
C SER A 435 -1.63 -17.45 0.31
N ASP A 436 -0.81 -16.97 -0.62
CA ASP A 436 0.10 -15.83 -0.47
C ASP A 436 -0.61 -14.47 -0.52
N ILE A 437 -1.75 -14.39 -1.21
CA ILE A 437 -2.60 -13.19 -1.28
C ILE A 437 -3.98 -13.36 -0.62
N ALA A 438 -4.20 -14.47 0.09
CA ALA A 438 -5.47 -14.81 0.73
C ALA A 438 -6.03 -13.72 1.66
N PHE A 439 -5.14 -12.94 2.26
CA PHE A 439 -5.48 -11.83 3.15
C PHE A 439 -6.25 -10.70 2.45
N LEU A 440 -6.18 -10.60 1.11
CA LEU A 440 -6.95 -9.61 0.35
C LEU A 440 -8.46 -9.83 0.50
N TRP A 441 -8.90 -11.07 0.73
CA TRP A 441 -10.32 -11.39 0.97
C TRP A 441 -10.76 -11.12 2.41
N ASP A 442 -9.85 -10.71 3.30
CA ASP A 442 -10.18 -10.33 4.67
C ASP A 442 -10.53 -8.83 4.77
N PHE A 443 -10.66 -8.14 3.62
CA PHE A 443 -11.06 -6.74 3.52
C PHE A 443 -12.42 -6.57 2.86
N ASP A 444 -13.16 -5.56 3.33
CA ASP A 444 -14.27 -4.98 2.59
C ASP A 444 -13.79 -3.64 2.04
N TYR A 445 -13.64 -3.59 0.71
CA TYR A 445 -13.02 -2.47 0.04
C TYR A 445 -13.93 -1.25 -0.06
N PHE A 446 -15.25 -1.44 -0.05
CA PHE A 446 -16.17 -0.36 -0.46
C PHE A 446 -17.34 -0.15 0.50
N LEU A 447 -17.75 -1.17 1.26
CA LEU A 447 -18.87 -1.05 2.19
C LEU A 447 -18.40 -0.63 3.58
N PRO A 448 -19.18 0.20 4.28
CA PRO A 448 -18.92 0.53 5.68
C PRO A 448 -19.28 -0.64 6.60
N ALA A 449 -18.66 -0.65 7.78
CA ALA A 449 -18.94 -1.61 8.83
C ALA A 449 -20.40 -1.46 9.35
N PRO A 450 -21.08 -2.56 9.74
CA PRO A 450 -22.41 -2.49 10.33
C PRO A 450 -22.44 -1.62 11.59
N SER A 451 -23.29 -0.58 11.59
CA SER A 451 -23.36 0.43 12.65
C SER A 451 -24.41 0.15 13.73
N ASP A 452 -24.90 -1.08 13.82
CA ASP A 452 -25.88 -1.53 14.83
C ASP A 452 -25.24 -2.05 16.13
N GLY A 453 -23.91 -2.03 16.21
CA GLY A 453 -23.13 -2.54 17.34
C GLY A 453 -23.08 -4.08 17.40
N SER A 454 -23.40 -4.78 16.32
CA SER A 454 -23.15 -6.22 16.17
C SER A 454 -21.70 -6.52 15.76
N PHE A 455 -21.03 -5.54 15.15
CA PHE A 455 -19.69 -5.68 14.58
C PHE A 455 -18.65 -4.88 15.38
N ASP A 456 -17.49 -5.49 15.65
CA ASP A 456 -16.34 -4.82 16.26
C ASP A 456 -15.20 -4.69 15.23
N PRO A 457 -15.01 -3.51 14.61
CA PRO A 457 -14.00 -3.28 13.58
C PRO A 457 -12.56 -3.55 14.01
N LEU A 458 -12.28 -3.64 15.32
CA LEU A 458 -10.93 -3.83 15.83
C LEU A 458 -10.57 -5.31 16.00
N SER A 459 -11.55 -6.21 15.90
CA SER A 459 -11.34 -7.63 16.17
C SER A 459 -12.05 -8.58 15.20
N THR A 460 -12.83 -8.04 14.26
CA THR A 460 -13.66 -8.82 13.34
C THR A 460 -13.22 -8.59 11.89
N THR A 461 -13.21 -9.63 11.08
CA THR A 461 -13.08 -9.55 9.63
C THR A 461 -14.46 -9.60 8.96
N PRO A 462 -14.65 -8.96 7.80
CA PRO A 462 -13.62 -8.22 7.04
C PRO A 462 -13.28 -6.86 7.63
N ILE A 463 -12.05 -6.37 7.42
CA ILE A 463 -11.67 -5.00 7.77
C ILE A 463 -12.24 -4.06 6.69
N HIS A 464 -13.06 -3.08 7.08
CA HIS A 464 -13.68 -2.16 6.15
C HIS A 464 -12.74 -1.00 5.81
N LEU A 465 -12.34 -0.84 4.56
CA LEU A 465 -11.40 0.20 4.12
C LEU A 465 -12.11 1.51 3.75
N GLY A 466 -13.37 1.41 3.33
CA GLY A 466 -14.10 2.50 2.71
C GLY A 466 -13.61 2.83 1.29
N PRO A 467 -14.37 3.60 0.51
CA PRO A 467 -14.21 3.66 -0.94
C PRO A 467 -12.89 4.25 -1.40
N VAL A 468 -12.32 5.24 -0.70
CA VAL A 468 -11.10 5.92 -1.15
C VAL A 468 -9.88 5.04 -0.88
N LEU A 469 -9.77 4.45 0.32
CA LEU A 469 -8.67 3.52 0.61
C LEU A 469 -8.85 2.22 -0.17
N GLY A 470 -10.05 1.67 -0.27
CA GLY A 470 -10.28 0.45 -1.05
C GLY A 470 -9.89 0.61 -2.51
N GLN A 471 -10.24 1.75 -3.13
CA GLN A 471 -9.82 2.06 -4.49
C GLN A 471 -8.30 2.23 -4.60
N TYR A 472 -7.66 2.91 -3.65
CA TYR A 472 -6.19 3.02 -3.61
C TYR A 472 -5.54 1.64 -3.52
N THR A 473 -6.00 0.79 -2.58
CA THR A 473 -5.47 -0.57 -2.39
C THR A 473 -5.63 -1.41 -3.66
N MET A 474 -6.79 -1.37 -4.33
CA MET A 474 -6.98 -2.11 -5.59
C MET A 474 -6.08 -1.61 -6.71
N ASN A 475 -5.83 -0.29 -6.80
CA ASN A 475 -4.87 0.26 -7.76
C ASN A 475 -3.45 -0.23 -7.46
N SER A 476 -3.03 -0.25 -6.18
CA SER A 476 -1.71 -0.75 -5.80
C SER A 476 -1.55 -2.23 -6.12
N VAL A 477 -2.58 -3.05 -5.87
CA VAL A 477 -2.57 -4.47 -6.29
C VAL A 477 -2.47 -4.58 -7.80
N ALA A 478 -3.16 -3.73 -8.57
CA ALA A 478 -3.06 -3.73 -10.03
C ALA A 478 -1.66 -3.40 -10.53
N HIS A 479 -0.97 -2.42 -9.94
CA HIS A 479 0.44 -2.10 -10.26
C HIS A 479 1.41 -3.26 -9.98
N ILE A 480 1.08 -4.12 -9.01
CA ILE A 480 1.86 -5.32 -8.67
C ILE A 480 1.53 -6.47 -9.64
N ALA A 481 0.26 -6.66 -9.98
CA ALA A 481 -0.24 -7.79 -10.77
C ALA A 481 -0.08 -7.61 -12.29
N LYS A 482 0.11 -6.39 -12.79
CA LYS A 482 0.11 -6.14 -14.25
C LYS A 482 1.39 -6.64 -14.92
N ALA A 483 1.28 -7.74 -15.65
CA ALA A 483 2.40 -8.40 -16.34
C ALA A 483 2.60 -7.92 -17.78
N GLN A 484 1.58 -7.32 -18.41
CA GLN A 484 1.64 -6.90 -19.81
C GLN A 484 1.17 -5.47 -20.02
N GLY A 485 1.72 -4.80 -21.04
CA GLY A 485 1.37 -3.42 -21.38
C GLY A 485 0.25 -3.27 -22.41
N SER A 486 -0.19 -4.36 -23.05
CA SER A 486 -1.13 -4.32 -24.17
C SER A 486 -1.94 -5.61 -24.28
N ASP A 487 -3.04 -5.55 -25.02
CA ASP A 487 -3.95 -6.68 -25.21
C ASP A 487 -3.35 -7.82 -26.06
N ILE A 488 -4.10 -8.92 -26.19
CA ILE A 488 -3.67 -10.14 -26.89
C ILE A 488 -3.49 -9.88 -28.39
N LEU A 489 -4.34 -9.06 -29.00
CA LEU A 489 -4.21 -8.70 -30.41
C LEU A 489 -2.92 -7.92 -30.67
N ALA A 490 -2.58 -6.95 -29.82
CA ALA A 490 -1.33 -6.21 -29.91
C ALA A 490 -0.11 -7.12 -29.74
N GLN A 491 -0.16 -8.05 -28.78
CA GLN A 491 0.87 -9.08 -28.58
C GLN A 491 1.06 -9.98 -29.82
N LEU A 492 -0.03 -10.47 -30.41
CA LEU A 492 -0.01 -11.28 -31.64
C LEU A 492 0.61 -10.52 -32.81
N ASN A 493 0.18 -9.28 -33.03
CA ASN A 493 0.75 -8.38 -34.04
C ASN A 493 2.23 -8.06 -33.78
N GLY A 494 2.63 -8.06 -32.51
CA GLY A 494 4.00 -7.93 -32.06
C GLY A 494 4.89 -9.17 -32.25
N GLY A 495 4.31 -10.30 -32.69
CA GLY A 495 5.03 -11.54 -32.97
C GLY A 495 4.95 -12.60 -31.87
N VAL A 496 4.27 -12.34 -30.75
CA VAL A 496 4.03 -13.33 -29.68
C VAL A 496 3.18 -14.49 -30.20
N ARG A 497 3.53 -15.72 -29.83
CA ARG A 497 2.84 -16.95 -30.28
C ARG A 497 2.48 -17.92 -29.17
N HIS A 498 2.88 -17.65 -27.94
CA HIS A 498 2.49 -18.42 -26.76
C HIS A 498 1.89 -17.48 -25.71
N PHE A 499 0.73 -17.87 -25.18
CA PHE A 499 -0.02 -17.06 -24.23
C PHE A 499 -0.36 -17.89 -22.98
N ASP A 500 0.17 -17.49 -21.83
CA ASP A 500 -0.22 -18.02 -20.52
C ASP A 500 -1.51 -17.34 -20.05
N LEU A 501 -2.62 -18.06 -20.10
CA LEU A 501 -3.96 -17.59 -19.77
C LEU A 501 -4.49 -18.31 -18.52
N ARG A 502 -4.57 -17.56 -17.42
CA ARG A 502 -5.05 -18.08 -16.15
C ARG A 502 -6.57 -17.89 -16.01
N ILE A 503 -7.34 -18.84 -16.51
CA ILE A 503 -8.79 -18.70 -16.64
C ILE A 503 -9.53 -19.29 -15.44
N TYR A 504 -10.50 -18.54 -14.91
CA TYR A 504 -11.44 -19.03 -13.92
C TYR A 504 -12.89 -18.75 -14.32
N TYR A 505 -13.81 -19.56 -13.80
CA TYR A 505 -15.24 -19.35 -13.95
C TYR A 505 -15.79 -18.58 -12.75
N ASP A 506 -16.49 -17.47 -13.03
CA ASP A 506 -17.27 -16.73 -12.05
C ASP A 506 -18.73 -17.20 -12.12
N ALA A 507 -19.16 -17.95 -11.10
CA ALA A 507 -20.52 -18.49 -11.03
C ALA A 507 -21.60 -17.41 -10.83
N VAL A 508 -21.25 -16.26 -10.22
CA VAL A 508 -22.21 -15.16 -10.01
C VAL A 508 -22.44 -14.41 -11.33
N ALA A 509 -21.38 -14.21 -12.10
CA ALA A 509 -21.45 -13.56 -13.42
C ALA A 509 -21.78 -14.55 -14.56
N ASP A 510 -21.83 -15.85 -14.28
CA ASP A 510 -21.93 -16.95 -15.26
C ASP A 510 -20.96 -16.77 -16.45
N THR A 511 -19.71 -16.41 -16.18
CA THR A 511 -18.75 -15.98 -17.21
C THR A 511 -17.31 -16.42 -16.88
N PHE A 512 -16.52 -16.73 -17.92
CA PHE A 512 -15.08 -16.99 -17.79
C PHE A 512 -14.27 -15.71 -17.88
N TYR A 513 -13.45 -15.48 -16.86
CA TYR A 513 -12.49 -14.38 -16.80
C TYR A 513 -11.09 -14.92 -16.69
N SER A 514 -10.12 -14.11 -17.09
CA SER A 514 -8.73 -14.37 -16.73
C SER A 514 -8.37 -13.67 -15.41
N GLN A 515 -7.29 -14.09 -14.73
CA GLN A 515 -6.90 -13.52 -13.45
C GLN A 515 -5.39 -13.48 -13.20
N HIS A 516 -4.97 -12.54 -12.36
CA HIS A 516 -3.65 -12.57 -11.70
C HIS A 516 -3.83 -12.01 -10.28
N GLY A 517 -4.55 -12.76 -9.45
CA GLY A 517 -5.12 -12.31 -8.18
C GLY A 517 -6.35 -11.42 -8.38
N LEU A 518 -6.23 -10.37 -9.20
CA LEU A 518 -7.33 -9.54 -9.69
C LEU A 518 -7.99 -10.14 -10.93
N ARG A 519 -9.28 -9.86 -11.11
CA ARG A 519 -10.03 -10.19 -12.32
C ARG A 519 -9.55 -9.30 -13.47
N ALA A 520 -9.15 -9.92 -14.57
CA ALA A 520 -8.87 -9.20 -15.80
C ALA A 520 -10.15 -8.60 -16.38
N LYS A 521 -10.04 -7.40 -16.95
CA LYS A 521 -11.19 -6.73 -17.58
C LYS A 521 -11.73 -7.49 -18.79
N ALA A 522 -10.85 -8.17 -19.52
CA ALA A 522 -11.22 -8.99 -20.66
C ALA A 522 -11.74 -10.35 -20.21
N THR A 523 -12.90 -10.75 -20.73
CA THR A 523 -13.42 -12.11 -20.60
C THR A 523 -12.64 -13.07 -21.50
N LEU A 524 -12.80 -14.38 -21.29
CA LEU A 524 -12.27 -15.38 -22.23
C LEU A 524 -12.84 -15.16 -23.65
N VAL A 525 -14.11 -14.78 -23.78
CA VAL A 525 -14.74 -14.51 -25.08
C VAL A 525 -14.03 -13.34 -25.80
N ASP A 526 -13.66 -12.29 -25.08
CA ASP A 526 -12.93 -11.15 -25.63
C ASP A 526 -11.53 -11.56 -26.09
N ILE A 527 -10.83 -12.35 -25.28
CA ILE A 527 -9.50 -12.87 -25.58
C ILE A 527 -9.54 -13.73 -26.85
N LEU A 528 -10.48 -14.68 -26.95
CA LEU A 528 -10.63 -15.53 -28.13
C LEU A 528 -11.08 -14.73 -29.35
N GLY A 529 -11.88 -13.67 -29.16
CA GLY A 529 -12.26 -12.74 -30.22
C GLY A 529 -11.05 -11.98 -30.80
N GLN A 530 -10.09 -11.59 -29.95
CA GLN A 530 -8.83 -10.98 -30.39
C GLN A 530 -7.96 -11.96 -31.19
N VAL A 531 -7.87 -13.22 -30.75
CA VAL A 531 -7.18 -14.28 -31.49
C VAL A 531 -7.84 -14.52 -32.84
N GLN A 532 -9.18 -14.65 -32.88
CA GLN A 532 -9.94 -14.79 -34.13
C GLN A 532 -9.67 -13.63 -35.09
N THR A 533 -9.69 -12.40 -34.58
CA THR A 533 -9.41 -11.19 -35.38
C THR A 533 -8.05 -11.29 -36.07
N PHE A 534 -7.01 -11.72 -35.35
CA PHE A 534 -5.68 -11.92 -35.92
C PHE A 534 -5.66 -13.03 -36.99
N LEU A 535 -6.31 -14.17 -36.71
CA LEU A 535 -6.37 -15.31 -37.63
C LEU A 535 -7.06 -14.95 -38.95
N GLU A 536 -8.15 -14.20 -38.89
CA GLU A 536 -8.93 -13.72 -40.03
C GLU A 536 -8.19 -12.65 -40.84
N ALA A 537 -7.41 -11.79 -40.17
CA ALA A 537 -6.58 -10.79 -40.83
C ALA A 537 -5.37 -11.40 -41.57
N ASN A 538 -4.95 -12.62 -41.20
CA ASN A 538 -3.74 -13.26 -41.72
C ASN A 538 -3.99 -14.68 -42.24
N PRO A 539 -5.00 -14.94 -43.11
CA PRO A 539 -5.55 -16.27 -43.36
C PRO A 539 -4.54 -17.28 -43.95
N SER A 540 -3.51 -16.79 -44.64
CA SER A 540 -2.48 -17.61 -45.31
C SER A 540 -1.11 -17.56 -44.63
N ALA A 541 -1.01 -17.00 -43.43
CA ALA A 541 0.28 -16.82 -42.76
C ALA A 541 0.87 -18.12 -42.20
N ALA A 542 0.04 -19.16 -42.03
CA ALA A 542 0.45 -20.44 -41.47
C ALA A 542 1.10 -20.30 -40.07
N GLU A 543 0.54 -19.42 -39.23
CA GLU A 543 1.01 -19.19 -37.87
C GLU A 543 0.52 -20.27 -36.91
N LEU A 544 1.31 -20.61 -35.89
CA LEU A 544 0.89 -21.44 -34.76
C LEU A 544 0.74 -20.56 -33.52
N ILE A 545 -0.49 -20.44 -33.02
CA ILE A 545 -0.82 -19.74 -31.77
C ILE A 545 -1.06 -20.78 -30.69
N ILE A 546 -0.37 -20.66 -29.56
CA ILE A 546 -0.49 -21.56 -28.42
C ILE A 546 -1.19 -20.79 -27.29
N LEU A 547 -2.32 -21.32 -26.83
CA LEU A 547 -3.09 -20.79 -25.72
C LEU A 547 -2.98 -21.79 -24.56
N ASP A 548 -2.22 -21.44 -23.55
CA ASP A 548 -2.07 -22.21 -22.32
C ASP A 548 -3.15 -21.81 -21.33
N ILE A 549 -4.03 -22.76 -21.00
CA ILE A 549 -5.15 -22.56 -20.09
C ILE A 549 -4.78 -23.20 -18.77
N SER A 550 -4.46 -22.37 -17.77
CA SER A 550 -3.93 -22.82 -16.49
C SER A 550 -4.65 -22.17 -15.30
N HIS A 551 -4.36 -22.65 -14.09
CA HIS A 551 -4.88 -22.13 -12.83
C HIS A 551 -6.42 -22.00 -12.79
N THR A 552 -7.11 -23.08 -13.18
CA THR A 552 -8.56 -23.12 -13.33
C THR A 552 -9.30 -23.60 -12.07
N ASN A 553 -10.57 -23.24 -11.96
CA ASN A 553 -11.52 -23.78 -10.96
C ASN A 553 -12.56 -24.74 -11.58
N PHE A 554 -12.26 -25.30 -12.76
CA PHE A 554 -13.24 -26.04 -13.56
C PHE A 554 -13.60 -27.43 -13.00
N ASN A 555 -12.94 -27.87 -11.95
CA ASN A 555 -13.18 -29.14 -11.25
C ASN A 555 -14.00 -28.97 -9.96
N GLN A 556 -14.58 -27.79 -9.73
CA GLN A 556 -15.33 -27.45 -8.53
C GLN A 556 -16.83 -27.26 -8.85
N ASP A 557 -17.68 -27.64 -7.91
CA ASP A 557 -19.10 -27.28 -7.92
C ASP A 557 -19.29 -25.92 -7.25
N PHE A 558 -20.20 -25.11 -7.77
CA PHE A 558 -20.53 -23.79 -7.22
C PHE A 558 -21.95 -23.81 -6.67
N THR A 559 -22.16 -23.20 -5.49
CA THR A 559 -23.50 -22.99 -4.92
C THR A 559 -23.76 -21.48 -4.85
N LEU A 560 -24.80 -21.02 -5.55
CA LEU A 560 -25.23 -19.63 -5.55
C LEU A 560 -26.00 -19.27 -4.27
N GLU A 561 -26.21 -17.98 -4.03
CA GLU A 561 -26.93 -17.49 -2.83
C GLU A 561 -28.35 -18.05 -2.70
N ASP A 562 -29.01 -18.34 -3.81
CA ASP A 562 -30.35 -18.93 -3.86
C ASP A 562 -30.37 -20.47 -3.69
N GLY A 563 -29.19 -21.09 -3.52
CA GLY A 563 -29.01 -22.53 -3.38
C GLY A 563 -28.86 -23.30 -4.69
N THR A 564 -28.88 -22.62 -5.85
CA THR A 564 -28.63 -23.25 -7.16
C THR A 564 -27.21 -23.82 -7.22
N ILE A 565 -27.06 -25.05 -7.70
CA ILE A 565 -25.76 -25.72 -7.88
C ILE A 565 -25.38 -25.73 -9.36
N ILE A 566 -24.21 -25.18 -9.68
CA ILE A 566 -23.57 -25.29 -11.00
C ILE A 566 -22.45 -26.33 -10.86
N SER A 567 -22.63 -27.49 -11.50
CA SER A 567 -21.67 -28.60 -11.38
C SER A 567 -20.38 -28.34 -12.16
N ALA A 568 -19.28 -28.93 -11.73
CA ALA A 568 -17.99 -28.90 -12.45
C ALA A 568 -18.13 -29.36 -13.91
N VAL A 569 -18.99 -30.36 -14.19
CA VAL A 569 -19.26 -30.86 -15.54
C VAL A 569 -19.94 -29.80 -16.40
N GLU A 570 -20.89 -29.06 -15.83
CA GLU A 570 -21.54 -27.94 -16.53
C GLU A 570 -20.53 -26.83 -16.86
N VAL A 571 -19.66 -26.47 -15.90
CA VAL A 571 -18.60 -25.48 -16.14
C VAL A 571 -17.67 -25.93 -17.28
N GLN A 572 -17.23 -27.17 -17.28
CA GLN A 572 -16.40 -27.73 -18.36
C GLN A 572 -17.14 -27.69 -19.71
N PHE A 573 -18.44 -28.00 -19.73
CA PHE A 573 -19.26 -27.90 -20.94
C PHE A 573 -19.38 -26.45 -21.45
N LYS A 574 -19.60 -25.48 -20.56
CA LYS A 574 -19.61 -24.04 -20.89
C LYS A 574 -18.26 -23.57 -21.43
N PHE A 575 -17.15 -24.02 -20.84
CA PHE A 575 -15.80 -23.72 -21.32
C PHE A 575 -15.58 -24.26 -22.74
N MET A 576 -15.93 -25.53 -22.97
CA MET A 576 -15.88 -26.15 -24.29
C MET A 576 -16.71 -25.40 -25.34
N GLY A 577 -17.93 -24.99 -24.97
CA GLY A 577 -18.78 -24.14 -25.81
C GLY A 577 -18.13 -22.79 -26.16
N THR A 578 -17.36 -22.22 -25.23
CA THR A 578 -16.65 -20.95 -25.44
C THR A 578 -15.48 -21.10 -26.42
N ILE A 579 -14.64 -22.13 -26.24
CA ILE A 579 -13.45 -22.32 -27.11
C ILE A 579 -13.80 -22.81 -28.52
N ARG A 580 -14.98 -23.41 -28.72
CA ARG A 580 -15.49 -23.81 -30.06
C ARG A 580 -15.52 -22.67 -31.08
N ARG A 581 -15.53 -21.42 -30.61
CA ARG A 581 -15.37 -20.25 -31.46
C ARG A 581 -14.14 -20.32 -32.38
N LEU A 582 -13.07 -20.99 -31.94
CA LEU A 582 -11.84 -21.15 -32.71
C LEU A 582 -11.70 -22.55 -33.36
N GLU A 583 -12.72 -23.39 -33.32
CA GLU A 583 -12.68 -24.82 -33.72
C GLU A 583 -12.07 -25.04 -35.11
N ASN A 584 -12.38 -24.16 -36.07
CA ASN A 584 -11.86 -24.24 -37.45
C ASN A 584 -10.33 -24.12 -37.55
N TRP A 585 -9.68 -23.50 -36.57
CA TRP A 585 -8.23 -23.34 -36.53
C TRP A 585 -7.56 -24.31 -35.56
N VAL A 586 -8.30 -25.10 -34.78
CA VAL A 586 -7.69 -25.94 -33.74
C VAL A 586 -6.81 -27.04 -34.35
N TYR A 587 -5.59 -27.15 -33.83
CA TYR A 587 -4.70 -28.28 -34.05
C TYR A 587 -4.76 -29.24 -32.87
N ILE A 588 -5.03 -30.52 -33.15
CA ILE A 588 -5.02 -31.61 -32.16
C ILE A 588 -3.99 -32.65 -32.61
N PRO A 589 -2.91 -32.88 -31.84
CA PRO A 589 -1.97 -33.96 -32.08
C PRO A 589 -2.65 -35.33 -32.16
N ILE A 590 -2.12 -36.21 -33.00
CA ILE A 590 -2.56 -37.60 -33.08
C ILE A 590 -2.43 -38.25 -31.69
N ASN A 591 -3.46 -38.99 -31.27
CA ASN A 591 -3.56 -39.67 -29.96
C ASN A 591 -3.62 -38.74 -28.73
N SER A 592 -3.81 -37.43 -28.89
CA SER A 592 -3.98 -36.52 -27.73
C SER A 592 -5.44 -36.38 -27.26
N ARG A 593 -6.41 -36.62 -28.15
CA ARG A 593 -7.85 -36.42 -27.88
C ARG A 593 -8.31 -37.27 -26.70
N GLY A 594 -8.74 -36.62 -25.61
CA GLY A 594 -9.21 -37.26 -24.38
C GLY A 594 -8.12 -38.01 -23.60
N THR A 595 -6.86 -37.97 -24.04
CA THR A 595 -5.74 -38.58 -23.33
C THR A 595 -5.44 -37.74 -22.10
N LYS A 596 -5.45 -38.37 -20.92
CA LYS A 596 -4.99 -37.76 -19.68
C LYS A 596 -3.46 -37.68 -19.71
N ASN A 597 -2.92 -36.47 -19.63
CA ASN A 597 -1.47 -36.19 -19.62
C ASN A 597 -0.77 -36.65 -20.91
N PHE A 598 -1.21 -36.12 -22.06
CA PHE A 598 -0.53 -36.32 -23.33
C PHE A 598 0.94 -35.90 -23.22
N ASN A 599 1.86 -36.77 -23.67
CA ASN A 599 3.28 -36.46 -23.64
C ASN A 599 3.64 -35.46 -24.74
N PHE A 600 3.71 -34.17 -24.41
CA PHE A 600 4.02 -33.10 -25.37
C PHE A 600 5.34 -33.27 -26.11
N GLN A 601 6.30 -33.97 -25.49
CA GLN A 601 7.63 -34.20 -26.04
C GLN A 601 7.59 -35.02 -27.33
N THR A 602 6.49 -35.73 -27.64
CA THR A 602 6.32 -36.43 -28.91
C THR A 602 6.27 -35.47 -30.11
N LEU A 603 6.02 -34.18 -29.89
CA LEU A 603 5.95 -33.18 -30.95
C LEU A 603 7.32 -32.57 -31.30
N LYS A 604 8.38 -32.88 -30.54
CA LYS A 604 9.69 -32.21 -30.67
C LYS A 604 10.24 -32.21 -32.10
N ASP A 605 10.14 -33.34 -32.80
CA ASP A 605 10.70 -33.53 -34.15
C ASP A 605 9.67 -33.23 -35.24
N THR A 606 8.47 -32.77 -34.89
CA THR A 606 7.41 -32.42 -35.85
C THR A 606 7.74 -31.08 -36.50
N PRO A 607 7.94 -31.02 -37.83
CA PRO A 607 8.11 -29.77 -38.56
C PRO A 607 6.87 -28.88 -38.42
N LEU A 608 7.08 -27.57 -38.30
CA LEU A 608 5.98 -26.60 -38.15
C LEU A 608 4.95 -26.71 -39.28
N CYS A 609 5.39 -26.94 -40.51
CA CYS A 609 4.52 -27.11 -41.68
C CYS A 609 3.55 -28.30 -41.57
N GLN A 610 3.91 -29.35 -40.81
CA GLN A 610 3.03 -30.49 -40.57
C GLN A 610 1.94 -30.16 -39.54
N ILE A 611 2.21 -29.21 -38.65
CA ILE A 611 1.24 -28.69 -37.68
C ILE A 611 0.30 -27.71 -38.38
N THR A 612 0.86 -26.71 -39.05
CA THR A 612 0.12 -25.59 -39.67
C THR A 612 -0.67 -26.04 -40.89
N GLN A 613 -0.14 -27.01 -41.64
CA GLN A 613 -0.74 -27.55 -42.86
C GLN A 613 -1.07 -26.44 -43.88
N GLY A 614 -0.22 -25.41 -43.95
CA GLY A 614 -0.39 -24.26 -44.84
C GLY A 614 -1.48 -23.27 -44.42
N SER A 615 -1.99 -23.36 -43.19
CA SER A 615 -3.01 -22.48 -42.62
C SER A 615 -2.69 -22.13 -41.18
N ASN A 616 -3.29 -21.08 -40.64
CA ASN A 616 -3.09 -20.77 -39.22
C ASN A 616 -3.69 -21.86 -38.33
N LYS A 617 -3.02 -22.14 -37.21
CA LYS A 617 -3.48 -23.10 -36.21
C LYS A 617 -3.46 -22.52 -34.80
N VAL A 618 -4.41 -22.96 -33.99
CA VAL A 618 -4.49 -22.70 -32.56
C VAL A 618 -4.31 -24.01 -31.82
N LEU A 619 -3.38 -24.04 -30.87
CA LEU A 619 -3.16 -25.16 -29.98
C LEU A 619 -3.58 -24.74 -28.57
N PHE A 620 -4.67 -25.30 -28.08
CA PHE A 620 -5.05 -25.18 -26.68
C PHE A 620 -4.31 -26.24 -25.88
N ILE A 621 -3.51 -25.82 -24.90
CA ILE A 621 -2.92 -26.71 -23.89
C ILE A 621 -3.57 -26.42 -22.54
N ASN A 622 -3.71 -27.45 -21.72
CA ASN A 622 -4.33 -27.35 -20.41
C ASN A 622 -3.81 -28.47 -19.49
N PRO A 623 -3.14 -28.15 -18.38
CA PRO A 623 -2.65 -29.14 -17.43
C PRO A 623 -3.69 -29.52 -16.36
N ASP A 624 -4.70 -28.68 -16.10
CA ASP A 624 -5.49 -28.75 -14.87
C ASP A 624 -6.65 -29.74 -14.91
N ILE A 625 -7.26 -29.91 -16.10
CA ILE A 625 -8.43 -30.77 -16.29
C ILE A 625 -8.30 -31.65 -17.53
N VAL A 626 -9.07 -32.73 -17.59
CA VAL A 626 -9.13 -33.59 -18.78
C VAL A 626 -10.33 -33.19 -19.63
N LEU A 627 -10.07 -32.50 -20.73
CA LEU A 627 -11.07 -32.20 -21.75
C LEU A 627 -11.06 -33.28 -22.84
N PRO A 628 -12.25 -33.68 -23.34
CA PRO A 628 -12.36 -34.78 -24.31
C PRO A 628 -11.99 -34.37 -25.74
N GLU A 629 -12.04 -33.07 -26.06
CA GLU A 629 -11.79 -32.55 -27.40
C GLU A 629 -11.30 -31.09 -27.36
N LEU A 630 -10.86 -30.55 -28.50
CA LEU A 630 -10.40 -29.17 -28.75
C LEU A 630 -9.24 -28.64 -27.89
N SER A 631 -8.83 -29.35 -26.85
CA SER A 631 -7.70 -29.05 -25.98
C SER A 631 -6.83 -30.29 -25.80
N VAL A 632 -5.53 -30.06 -25.64
CA VAL A 632 -4.54 -31.08 -25.34
C VAL A 632 -4.27 -31.05 -23.84
N ASN A 633 -4.56 -32.15 -23.14
CA ASN A 633 -4.35 -32.23 -21.70
C ASN A 633 -2.88 -32.52 -21.40
N THR A 634 -2.07 -31.49 -21.16
CA THR A 634 -0.60 -31.57 -21.08
C THR A 634 -0.01 -30.40 -20.30
N ASP A 635 1.14 -30.63 -19.66
CA ASP A 635 1.98 -29.60 -19.05
C ASP A 635 2.79 -28.77 -20.08
N GLY A 636 2.75 -29.17 -21.37
CA GLY A 636 3.40 -28.43 -22.45
C GLY A 636 4.93 -28.55 -22.44
N TRP A 637 5.62 -27.41 -22.43
CA TRP A 637 7.08 -27.36 -22.41
C TRP A 637 7.63 -27.71 -21.02
N MET A 638 8.82 -28.30 -20.97
CA MET A 638 9.48 -28.55 -19.71
C MET A 638 10.31 -27.34 -19.29
N TYR A 639 10.19 -26.91 -18.03
CA TYR A 639 11.11 -25.91 -17.49
C TYR A 639 12.56 -26.40 -17.53
N VAL A 640 13.47 -25.53 -17.96
CA VAL A 640 14.91 -25.78 -17.81
C VAL A 640 15.24 -25.78 -16.30
N PRO A 641 15.75 -26.88 -15.73
CA PRO A 641 16.02 -26.96 -14.30
C PRO A 641 17.13 -25.98 -13.89
N SER A 642 16.93 -25.31 -12.75
CA SER A 642 17.86 -24.32 -12.19
C SER A 642 19.22 -24.92 -11.83
N SER A 643 19.30 -26.23 -11.55
CA SER A 643 20.54 -26.94 -11.27
C SER A 643 20.59 -28.30 -11.98
N GLY A 644 21.79 -28.82 -12.21
CA GLY A 644 22.02 -30.09 -12.90
C GLY A 644 22.00 -30.01 -14.43
N VAL A 645 22.17 -31.17 -15.06
CA VAL A 645 22.19 -31.35 -16.52
C VAL A 645 20.76 -31.62 -17.00
N THR A 646 20.30 -30.83 -17.96
CA THR A 646 19.00 -31.05 -18.61
C THR A 646 19.08 -32.24 -19.57
N PRO A 647 18.11 -33.17 -19.59
CA PRO A 647 18.10 -34.27 -20.56
C PRO A 647 18.20 -33.76 -22.00
N LYS A 648 19.04 -34.38 -22.83
CA LYS A 648 19.21 -33.94 -24.22
C LYS A 648 17.96 -34.26 -25.05
N GLY A 649 17.50 -33.28 -25.84
CA GLY A 649 16.55 -33.48 -26.93
C GLY A 649 15.07 -33.49 -26.55
N GLY A 650 14.60 -32.43 -25.88
CA GLY A 650 13.20 -32.16 -25.55
C GLY A 650 12.75 -30.74 -25.92
N LEU A 651 11.48 -30.44 -25.66
CA LEU A 651 10.87 -29.12 -25.73
C LEU A 651 10.97 -28.46 -24.35
N TYR A 652 11.74 -27.39 -24.28
CA TYR A 652 12.08 -26.65 -23.08
C TYR A 652 11.67 -25.19 -23.14
N GLU A 653 11.33 -24.66 -21.98
CA GLU A 653 11.04 -23.26 -21.79
C GLU A 653 11.96 -22.60 -20.76
N ILE A 654 12.14 -21.29 -20.95
CA ILE A 654 12.60 -20.38 -19.90
C ILE A 654 11.59 -19.25 -19.76
N SER A 655 11.49 -18.72 -18.55
CA SER A 655 10.72 -17.50 -18.28
C SER A 655 11.65 -16.44 -17.70
N THR A 656 11.55 -15.21 -18.20
CA THR A 656 12.14 -14.03 -17.56
C THR A 656 11.16 -13.31 -16.63
N ALA A 657 9.98 -13.89 -16.41
CA ALA A 657 9.02 -13.37 -15.44
C ALA A 657 9.68 -13.25 -14.07
N ALA A 658 9.52 -12.10 -13.44
CA ALA A 658 10.25 -11.77 -12.23
C ALA A 658 9.39 -12.01 -11.00
N ALA A 659 9.93 -12.75 -10.03
CA ALA A 659 9.35 -12.77 -8.69
C ALA A 659 9.59 -11.41 -8.01
N LEU A 660 8.50 -10.81 -7.51
CA LEU A 660 8.56 -9.58 -6.71
C LEU A 660 8.87 -9.92 -5.26
N THR A 661 9.75 -9.15 -4.65
CA THR A 661 10.05 -9.26 -3.23
C THR A 661 9.11 -8.39 -2.38
N PRO A 662 8.82 -8.76 -1.12
CA PRO A 662 8.04 -7.92 -0.21
C PRO A 662 8.57 -6.49 -0.06
N VAL A 663 9.90 -6.32 -0.10
CA VAL A 663 10.56 -5.02 0.01
C VAL A 663 10.27 -4.15 -1.23
N GLU A 664 10.24 -4.74 -2.43
CA GLU A 664 9.89 -4.02 -3.66
C GLU A 664 8.43 -3.56 -3.66
N ILE A 665 7.52 -4.45 -3.26
CA ILE A 665 6.10 -4.13 -3.11
C ILE A 665 5.91 -3.00 -2.10
N LEU A 666 6.51 -3.11 -0.92
CA LEU A 666 6.43 -2.10 0.13
C LEU A 666 6.96 -0.75 -0.36
N ASN A 667 8.15 -0.73 -0.98
CA ASN A 667 8.75 0.50 -1.48
C ASN A 667 7.89 1.15 -2.56
N ASN A 668 7.24 0.36 -3.43
CA ASN A 668 6.33 0.89 -4.44
C ASN A 668 5.15 1.62 -3.80
N VAL A 669 4.49 0.98 -2.82
CA VAL A 669 3.37 1.58 -2.10
C VAL A 669 3.80 2.84 -1.35
N LEU A 670 4.95 2.81 -0.67
CA LEU A 670 5.47 3.97 0.05
C LEU A 670 5.87 5.12 -0.91
N ASN A 671 6.35 4.80 -2.12
CA ASN A 671 6.58 5.81 -3.16
C ASN A 671 5.27 6.47 -3.61
N GLY A 672 4.20 5.70 -3.79
CA GLY A 672 2.85 6.21 -4.05
C GLY A 672 2.38 7.18 -2.97
N LEU A 673 2.44 6.73 -1.71
CA LEU A 673 1.98 7.51 -0.56
C LEU A 673 2.80 8.78 -0.29
N CYS A 674 4.10 8.78 -0.60
CA CYS A 674 4.97 9.97 -0.49
C CYS A 674 4.97 10.85 -1.75
N GLY A 675 4.06 10.61 -2.70
CA GLY A 675 3.83 11.46 -3.86
C GLY A 675 4.85 11.30 -5.00
N LYS A 676 5.65 10.22 -5.01
CA LYS A 676 6.49 9.85 -6.16
C LYS A 676 5.73 9.06 -7.22
N GLY A 677 4.57 8.49 -6.86
CA GLY A 677 3.79 7.59 -7.71
C GLY A 677 4.21 6.13 -7.53
N GLU A 678 3.29 5.23 -7.87
CA GLU A 678 3.55 3.79 -7.96
C GLU A 678 3.89 3.44 -9.41
N GLU A 679 4.73 2.43 -9.58
CA GLU A 679 5.12 1.90 -10.89
C GLU A 679 4.53 0.50 -11.09
N ASP A 680 4.32 0.13 -12.35
CA ASP A 680 3.99 -1.24 -12.73
C ASP A 680 5.25 -2.12 -12.48
N LEU A 681 5.31 -2.84 -11.36
CA LEU A 681 6.56 -3.43 -10.86
C LEU A 681 7.16 -4.49 -11.80
N LEU A 682 6.31 -5.30 -12.43
CA LEU A 682 6.76 -6.30 -13.41
C LEU A 682 7.36 -5.64 -14.65
N ARG A 683 6.96 -4.40 -14.97
CA ARG A 683 7.59 -3.61 -16.05
C ARG A 683 9.02 -3.25 -15.71
N VAL A 684 9.23 -2.71 -14.51
CA VAL A 684 10.56 -2.28 -14.03
C VAL A 684 11.53 -3.47 -14.04
N LYS A 685 11.04 -4.65 -13.64
CA LYS A 685 11.81 -5.89 -13.74
C LYS A 685 12.10 -6.33 -15.17
N ALA A 686 11.08 -6.26 -16.03
CA ALA A 686 11.21 -6.61 -17.43
C ALA A 686 12.21 -5.71 -18.17
N GLU A 687 12.31 -4.41 -17.87
CA GLU A 687 13.30 -3.51 -18.47
C GLU A 687 14.74 -4.03 -18.30
N GLY A 688 15.08 -4.55 -17.11
CA GLY A 688 16.39 -5.15 -16.85
C GLY A 688 16.59 -6.53 -17.48
N ALA A 689 15.58 -7.40 -17.40
CA ALA A 689 15.65 -8.77 -17.89
C ALA A 689 15.61 -8.86 -19.42
N ASN A 690 14.70 -8.12 -20.06
CA ASN A 690 14.46 -8.14 -21.50
C ASN A 690 15.64 -7.52 -22.27
N GLY A 691 16.32 -6.52 -21.70
CA GLY A 691 17.52 -5.92 -22.30
C GLY A 691 18.69 -6.88 -22.53
N LYS A 692 18.73 -8.02 -21.80
CA LYS A 692 19.78 -9.05 -21.93
C LYS A 692 19.25 -10.40 -22.43
N LEU A 693 17.98 -10.47 -22.85
CA LEU A 693 17.26 -11.71 -23.09
C LEU A 693 17.97 -12.68 -24.05
N VAL A 694 18.44 -12.17 -25.19
CA VAL A 694 19.13 -12.98 -26.21
C VAL A 694 20.44 -13.56 -25.69
N GLU A 695 21.17 -12.81 -24.87
CA GLU A 695 22.40 -13.28 -24.23
C GLU A 695 22.08 -14.37 -23.21
N THR A 696 21.07 -14.15 -22.36
CA THR A 696 20.58 -15.14 -21.39
C THR A 696 20.16 -16.44 -22.05
N VAL A 697 19.40 -16.40 -23.14
CA VAL A 697 19.00 -17.61 -23.89
C VAL A 697 20.25 -18.38 -24.34
N LYS A 698 21.20 -17.72 -24.99
CA LYS A 698 22.42 -18.37 -25.49
C LYS A 698 23.29 -18.93 -24.36
N GLU A 699 23.37 -18.23 -23.24
CA GLU A 699 24.10 -18.69 -22.06
C GLU A 699 23.47 -19.94 -21.47
N VAL A 700 22.16 -19.95 -21.25
CA VAL A 700 21.41 -21.12 -20.76
C VAL A 700 21.63 -22.31 -21.70
N GLU A 701 21.54 -22.12 -23.01
CA GLU A 701 21.75 -23.20 -23.98
C GLU A 701 23.18 -23.75 -23.94
N ARG A 702 24.18 -22.88 -23.80
CA ARG A 702 25.59 -23.24 -23.67
C ARG A 702 25.84 -24.04 -22.39
N GLU A 703 25.29 -23.59 -21.25
CA GLU A 703 25.49 -24.22 -19.95
C GLU A 703 24.77 -25.56 -19.83
N LYS A 704 23.53 -25.63 -20.36
CA LYS A 704 22.68 -26.81 -20.22
C LYS A 704 22.87 -27.81 -21.36
N GLY A 705 23.50 -27.41 -22.45
CA GLY A 705 23.73 -28.24 -23.62
C GLY A 705 22.44 -28.66 -24.33
N THR A 706 21.37 -27.88 -24.17
CA THR A 706 20.06 -28.09 -24.80
C THR A 706 19.55 -26.76 -25.33
N LYS A 707 18.84 -26.81 -26.46
CA LYS A 707 18.17 -25.64 -27.05
C LYS A 707 16.91 -25.30 -26.25
N VAL A 708 16.63 -24.01 -26.07
CA VAL A 708 15.38 -23.50 -25.50
C VAL A 708 14.43 -23.15 -26.64
N GLN A 709 13.17 -23.56 -26.55
CA GLN A 709 12.20 -23.29 -27.61
C GLN A 709 11.24 -22.19 -27.22
N LEU A 710 10.67 -22.23 -26.02
CA LEU A 710 9.74 -21.22 -25.56
C LEU A 710 10.45 -20.24 -24.64
N VAL A 711 10.33 -18.95 -24.94
CA VAL A 711 10.88 -17.87 -24.12
C VAL A 711 9.71 -16.99 -23.69
N SER A 712 9.26 -17.17 -22.45
CA SER A 712 8.16 -16.42 -21.87
C SER A 712 8.67 -15.15 -21.16
N VAL A 713 8.03 -14.01 -21.41
CA VAL A 713 8.45 -12.72 -20.85
C VAL A 713 7.28 -11.94 -20.25
N ASP A 714 7.58 -11.16 -19.21
CA ASP A 714 6.74 -10.03 -18.81
C ASP A 714 7.04 -8.83 -19.72
N TRP A 715 6.02 -8.02 -19.99
CA TRP A 715 6.12 -6.78 -20.79
C TRP A 715 6.82 -6.97 -22.15
N TRP A 716 6.21 -7.77 -23.02
CA TRP A 716 6.77 -8.19 -24.32
C TRP A 716 7.36 -7.09 -25.22
N GLY A 717 6.77 -5.89 -25.20
CA GLY A 717 7.18 -4.76 -26.05
C GLY A 717 8.39 -3.98 -25.54
N VAL A 718 8.87 -4.29 -24.33
CA VAL A 718 10.00 -3.60 -23.69
C VAL A 718 11.32 -4.16 -24.21
N GLU A 719 12.27 -3.27 -24.49
CA GLU A 719 13.63 -3.59 -24.98
C GLU A 719 13.69 -4.44 -26.27
N GLY A 720 12.60 -4.50 -27.04
CA GLY A 720 12.49 -5.30 -28.25
C GLY A 720 12.76 -6.80 -28.01
N ALA A 721 12.24 -7.32 -26.91
CA ALA A 721 12.40 -8.72 -26.48
C ALA A 721 11.95 -9.70 -27.56
N VAL A 722 10.74 -9.49 -28.10
CA VAL A 722 10.14 -10.38 -29.09
C VAL A 722 10.92 -10.38 -30.39
N GLU A 723 11.35 -9.23 -30.91
CA GLU A 723 12.18 -9.16 -32.10
C GLU A 723 13.53 -9.86 -31.91
N GLY A 724 14.09 -9.78 -30.69
CA GLY A 724 15.30 -10.51 -30.31
C GLY A 724 15.12 -12.02 -30.40
N ILE A 725 14.03 -12.56 -29.82
CA ILE A 725 13.71 -13.99 -29.86
C ILE A 725 13.44 -14.45 -31.29
N VAL A 726 12.59 -13.75 -32.04
CA VAL A 726 12.27 -14.11 -33.43
C VAL A 726 13.54 -14.08 -34.29
N GLY A 727 14.43 -13.11 -34.06
CA GLY A 727 15.72 -12.99 -34.74
C GLY A 727 16.61 -14.23 -34.60
N LEU A 728 16.50 -15.00 -33.51
CA LEU A 728 17.26 -16.24 -33.30
C LEU A 728 16.87 -17.37 -34.28
N ASN A 729 15.69 -17.31 -34.90
CA ASN A 729 15.29 -18.27 -35.93
C ASN A 729 15.96 -18.02 -37.29
N HIS A 730 16.58 -16.84 -37.46
CA HIS A 730 17.23 -16.44 -38.72
C HIS A 730 18.76 -16.43 -38.63
N SER A 731 19.32 -16.76 -37.47
CA SER A 731 20.76 -16.75 -37.18
C SER A 731 21.47 -18.06 -37.47
#